data_AF-A0A0F2CTZ8-F1
#
_entry.id   AF-A0A0F2CTZ8-F1
#
_cell.length_a   1.000
_cell.length_b   1.000
_cell.length_c   1.000
_cell.angle_alpha   90.00
_cell.angle_beta   90.00
_cell.angle_gamma   90.00
#
_symmetry.space_group_name_H-M   'P 1'
#
loop_
_entity.id
_entity.type
_entity.pdbx_description
1 polymer ?
#
loop_
_entity_poly.entity_id
_entity_poly.type
_entity_poly.pdbx_seq_one_letter_code
_entity_poly.pdbx_strand_id
1 'polypeptide(L)'
;MPLTLTYPILETHDNLVLKRDRSVMAYYRIPNTPITITDDGRKNKHKLTVAQMMKKLQKNQYFEVSLIPKDYLLEEKLKDFSEALADDSKDLGEGLLLYTVDNLTNEMEIPYQFDWVIGVNLRKQNHGQTIKELALESLTDFSEKIAQGFGYEYELAENWYEDYRADEFTIYQALAPLRAKPLSDEELFYYQRMQYLRYIPHYKKEVLANRSQFNITDTLIKVTKGGFLKLESPYGSSFVTILPVGKFPIQFNGFHLGEFVQRLNFPVELRIKAEFIDNNKIKGKMGRSNTRYRNIMEEAENTDTVQQDEIIMGSLSLKDLMKKVGNKENIIEYGAYLIVSASSIGQLRQRRQVVLNYFDDMGVEISEASQDAPYLFQALLYGQHLQKKTRTWTHMVTPRGFSELMPFTNSSSGNRIGWYIGRVDNWTGRWDSIEKAIESSKNIVLYNATVGNKEDIAGKITKNPHIIITGATGQGKSFLAQIIFLSVALQNVKTLYIDPKRELRNHYQQVINSPEFAKLYPERKKQIEAFNFVTLDSSLPSNHGVLDPIVVLEKEQAVEVAKNMLEFLLQAVDDVTMDQKTAITEAINIIAEKREQGQAVGFKQVLERLKMDEKDDIASVGRYLTSIVTNSILELAFSDGTTQGLNYDSRVTILEVNNLKLPKDNSTKISDHERNSIALMFALGAFCTHFGERNENEDTIEFFDEAWILMKSAEGKAVIKNMRRIGRSKNNTLALITQSVHDAENDDDTTGFGTIFAFYEKSEREDILRHVNLEVNEQNLEWIDNMISGQCLYYDVYGNLNMISVHNLFEDIDMLLKPMKATVSSSLENKYAS
;
A
#
# COMPACT_ATOMS: atom_id res chain seq x y z
N MET A 1 -29.79 15.48 -37.09
CA MET A 1 -29.38 16.78 -36.53
C MET A 1 -27.92 16.68 -36.12
N PRO A 2 -27.09 17.71 -36.36
CA PRO A 2 -25.79 17.78 -35.70
C PRO A 2 -26.01 17.76 -34.18
N LEU A 3 -25.23 16.97 -33.46
CA LEU A 3 -25.32 16.90 -32.00
C LEU A 3 -24.69 18.17 -31.42
N THR A 4 -25.51 19.07 -30.88
CA THR A 4 -25.01 20.17 -30.04
C THR A 4 -24.74 19.62 -28.64
N LEU A 5 -23.46 19.43 -28.30
CA LEU A 5 -23.06 19.08 -26.94
C LEU A 5 -23.29 20.30 -26.03
N THR A 6 -23.97 20.11 -24.91
CA THR A 6 -24.34 21.19 -23.99
C THR A 6 -23.80 20.89 -22.60
N TYR A 7 -22.93 21.74 -22.09
CA TYR A 7 -22.40 21.56 -20.74
C TYR A 7 -23.51 21.72 -19.68
N PRO A 8 -23.74 20.73 -18.79
CA PRO A 8 -24.89 20.72 -17.88
C PRO A 8 -24.83 21.72 -16.72
N ILE A 9 -23.63 22.19 -16.40
CA ILE A 9 -23.37 22.98 -15.19
C ILE A 9 -23.39 24.46 -15.56
N LEU A 10 -24.13 25.24 -14.77
CA LEU A 10 -24.28 26.68 -14.92
C LEU A 10 -23.28 27.43 -14.05
N GLU A 11 -23.10 27.01 -12.80
CA GLU A 11 -22.21 27.66 -11.84
C GLU A 11 -21.75 26.67 -10.76
N THR A 12 -20.63 26.95 -10.10
CA THR A 12 -20.09 26.15 -8.99
C THR A 12 -19.74 27.01 -7.79
N HIS A 13 -19.91 26.47 -6.59
CA HIS A 13 -19.49 27.10 -5.34
C HIS A 13 -19.03 26.03 -4.34
N ASP A 14 -17.75 26.01 -3.99
CA ASP A 14 -17.09 24.93 -3.25
C ASP A 14 -17.35 23.55 -3.89
N ASN A 15 -18.00 22.64 -3.15
CA ASN A 15 -18.41 21.33 -3.60
C ASN A 15 -19.78 21.33 -4.31
N LEU A 16 -20.42 22.48 -4.44
CA LEU A 16 -21.77 22.63 -4.99
C LEU A 16 -21.74 22.96 -6.48
N VAL A 17 -22.68 22.36 -7.20
CA VAL A 17 -22.86 22.47 -8.64
C VAL A 17 -24.31 22.87 -8.90
N LEU A 18 -24.52 24.07 -9.43
CA LEU A 18 -25.81 24.51 -9.95
C LEU A 18 -25.94 24.10 -11.41
N LYS A 19 -26.98 23.34 -11.73
CA LYS A 19 -27.23 22.84 -13.07
C LYS A 19 -28.13 23.77 -13.87
N ARG A 20 -28.11 23.62 -15.19
CA ARG A 20 -29.03 24.34 -16.11
C ARG A 20 -30.52 24.06 -15.86
N ASP A 21 -30.85 22.92 -15.24
CA ASP A 21 -32.22 22.58 -14.81
C ASP A 21 -32.62 23.21 -13.46
N ARG A 22 -31.78 24.11 -12.91
CA ARG A 22 -31.91 24.78 -11.61
C ARG A 22 -31.86 23.89 -10.39
N SER A 23 -31.58 22.59 -10.54
CA SER A 23 -31.29 21.74 -9.39
C SER A 23 -29.79 21.74 -9.04
N VAL A 24 -29.50 21.51 -7.77
CA VAL A 24 -28.16 21.60 -7.20
C VAL A 24 -27.65 20.21 -6.85
N MET A 25 -26.35 19.98 -7.05
CA MET A 25 -25.65 18.77 -6.61
C MET A 25 -24.46 19.12 -5.74
N ALA A 26 -24.16 18.28 -4.75
CA ALA A 26 -22.91 18.32 -4.00
C ALA A 26 -22.01 17.15 -4.38
N TYR A 27 -20.71 17.40 -4.53
CA TYR A 27 -19.71 16.38 -4.87
C TYR A 27 -18.72 16.14 -3.74
N TYR A 28 -18.42 14.87 -3.50
CA TYR A 28 -17.49 14.43 -2.47
C TYR A 28 -16.52 13.41 -3.03
N ARG A 29 -15.25 13.54 -2.64
CA ARG A 29 -14.27 12.47 -2.80
C ARG A 29 -14.42 11.48 -1.66
N ILE A 30 -14.51 10.20 -1.99
CA ILE A 30 -14.49 9.13 -1.00
C ILE A 30 -13.05 8.58 -0.95
N PRO A 31 -12.33 8.70 0.18
CA PRO A 31 -11.01 8.09 0.33
C PRO A 31 -11.07 6.58 0.08
N ASN A 32 -9.95 6.04 -0.37
CA ASN A 32 -9.83 4.60 -0.58
C ASN A 32 -10.13 3.83 0.72
N THR A 33 -11.05 2.86 0.65
CA THR A 33 -11.18 1.82 1.66
C THR A 33 -10.43 0.58 1.16
N PRO A 34 -9.22 0.32 1.68
CA PRO A 34 -8.40 -0.81 1.26
C PRO A 34 -9.03 -2.11 1.76
N ILE A 35 -9.40 -2.99 0.84
CA ILE A 35 -9.93 -4.30 1.18
C ILE A 35 -9.22 -5.34 0.33
N THR A 36 -8.58 -6.30 1.01
CA THR A 36 -7.92 -7.44 0.39
C THR A 36 -8.91 -8.23 -0.45
N ILE A 37 -8.47 -8.69 -1.63
CA ILE A 37 -9.36 -9.33 -2.62
C ILE A 37 -10.04 -10.60 -2.13
N THR A 38 -9.55 -11.24 -1.06
CA THR A 38 -10.13 -12.45 -0.45
C THR A 38 -10.71 -12.21 0.96
N ASP A 39 -10.73 -10.97 1.48
CA ASP A 39 -11.26 -10.67 2.82
C ASP A 39 -12.79 -10.47 2.79
N ASP A 40 -13.53 -11.58 2.67
CA ASP A 40 -14.99 -11.57 2.63
C ASP A 40 -15.64 -10.95 3.87
N GLY A 41 -15.00 -11.08 5.04
CA GLY A 41 -15.45 -10.46 6.29
C GLY A 41 -15.49 -8.93 6.18
N ARG A 42 -14.40 -8.29 5.74
CA ARG A 42 -14.35 -6.84 5.50
C ARG A 42 -15.24 -6.41 4.35
N LYS A 43 -15.31 -7.18 3.26
CA LYS A 43 -16.22 -6.90 2.14
C LYS A 43 -17.67 -6.85 2.60
N ASN A 44 -18.12 -7.82 3.41
CA ASN A 44 -19.48 -7.84 3.94
C ASN A 44 -19.77 -6.64 4.85
N LYS A 45 -18.83 -6.24 5.72
CA LYS A 45 -18.95 -5.03 6.54
C LYS A 45 -19.07 -3.77 5.67
N HIS A 46 -18.25 -3.67 4.63
CA HIS A 46 -18.28 -2.55 3.67
C HIS A 46 -19.62 -2.48 2.93
N LYS A 47 -20.12 -3.62 2.41
CA LYS A 47 -21.43 -3.72 1.76
C LYS A 47 -22.56 -3.25 2.66
N LEU A 48 -22.52 -3.58 3.95
CA LEU A 48 -23.50 -3.11 4.93
C LEU A 48 -23.42 -1.60 5.12
N THR A 49 -22.22 -1.04 5.27
CA THR A 49 -21.99 0.41 5.39
C THR A 49 -22.53 1.17 4.18
N VAL A 50 -22.19 0.71 2.96
CA VAL A 50 -22.68 1.32 1.71
C VAL A 50 -24.20 1.22 1.61
N ALA A 51 -24.79 0.06 1.93
CA ALA A 51 -26.25 -0.11 1.88
C ALA A 51 -26.98 0.82 2.86
N GLN A 52 -26.43 1.01 4.07
CA GLN A 52 -26.98 1.94 5.06
C GLN A 52 -26.82 3.40 4.62
N MET A 53 -25.68 3.76 4.05
CA MET A 53 -25.43 5.08 3.49
C MET A 53 -26.42 5.40 2.37
N MET A 54 -26.59 4.50 1.39
CA MET A 54 -27.52 4.70 0.28
C MET A 54 -28.97 4.88 0.76
N LYS A 55 -29.40 4.14 1.80
CA LYS A 55 -30.73 4.36 2.40
C LYS A 55 -30.93 5.78 2.91
N LYS A 56 -29.89 6.43 3.46
CA LYS A 56 -29.96 7.82 3.95
C LYS A 56 -30.13 8.82 2.80
N LEU A 57 -29.65 8.50 1.60
CA LEU A 57 -29.75 9.34 0.40
C LEU A 57 -31.10 9.25 -0.32
N GLN A 58 -32.05 8.42 0.15
CA GLN A 58 -33.33 8.21 -0.52
C GLN A 58 -34.07 9.52 -0.83
N LYS A 59 -34.07 10.47 0.13
CA LYS A 59 -34.81 11.74 -0.01
C LYS A 59 -34.25 12.62 -1.13
N ASN A 60 -32.98 12.45 -1.45
CA ASN A 60 -32.25 13.23 -2.46
C ASN A 60 -32.54 12.76 -3.89
N GLN A 61 -33.23 11.61 -4.04
CA GLN A 61 -33.69 10.99 -5.27
C GLN A 61 -32.59 10.57 -6.25
N TYR A 62 -31.61 11.42 -6.56
CA TYR A 62 -30.59 11.16 -7.57
C TYR A 62 -29.19 11.22 -6.97
N PHE A 63 -28.35 10.28 -7.41
CA PHE A 63 -26.93 10.27 -7.11
C PHE A 63 -26.13 9.67 -8.26
N GLU A 64 -24.86 9.98 -8.30
CA GLU A 64 -23.91 9.40 -9.24
C GLU A 64 -22.62 9.02 -8.55
N VAL A 65 -22.00 7.95 -9.03
CA VAL A 65 -20.75 7.43 -8.50
C VAL A 65 -19.78 7.28 -9.66
N SER A 66 -18.56 7.74 -9.48
CA SER A 66 -17.50 7.67 -10.49
C SER A 66 -16.24 7.08 -9.87
N LEU A 67 -15.69 6.06 -10.51
CA LEU A 67 -14.34 5.55 -10.27
C LEU A 67 -13.44 6.06 -11.39
N ILE A 68 -12.53 6.96 -11.06
CA ILE A 68 -11.79 7.76 -12.03
C ILE A 68 -10.31 7.38 -11.97
N PRO A 69 -9.69 6.95 -13.08
CA PRO A 69 -8.24 6.86 -13.16
C PRO A 69 -7.70 8.28 -13.28
N LYS A 70 -7.02 8.75 -12.24
CA LYS A 70 -6.32 10.04 -12.24
C LYS A 70 -4.83 9.82 -12.32
N ASP A 71 -4.13 10.86 -12.78
CA ASP A 71 -2.67 10.89 -12.76
C ASP A 71 -2.12 10.51 -11.38
N TYR A 72 -1.13 9.63 -11.38
CA TYR A 72 -0.43 9.21 -10.17
C TYR A 72 0.41 10.35 -9.57
N LEU A 73 0.73 11.38 -10.37
CA LEU A 73 1.65 12.48 -10.07
C LEU A 73 3.04 11.94 -9.72
N LEU A 74 3.50 10.94 -10.49
CA LEU A 74 4.73 10.21 -10.20
C LEU A 74 5.95 11.14 -10.25
N GLU A 75 6.04 11.98 -11.29
CA GLU A 75 7.13 12.94 -11.45
C GLU A 75 7.17 13.93 -10.29
N GLU A 76 6.04 14.55 -9.93
CA GLU A 76 6.00 15.50 -8.82
C GLU A 76 6.36 14.83 -7.49
N LYS A 77 5.83 13.63 -7.24
CA LYS A 77 6.15 12.87 -6.01
C LYS A 77 7.64 12.55 -5.92
N LEU A 78 8.26 12.04 -7.00
CA LEU A 78 9.66 11.65 -6.94
C LEU A 78 10.60 12.85 -6.93
N LYS A 79 10.20 13.96 -7.55
CA LYS A 79 10.89 15.25 -7.42
C LYS A 79 10.85 15.75 -5.97
N ASP A 80 9.69 15.77 -5.32
CA ASP A 80 9.59 16.16 -3.92
C ASP A 80 10.36 15.18 -3.01
N PHE A 81 10.41 13.90 -3.35
CA PHE A 81 11.15 12.89 -2.60
C PHE A 81 12.67 13.06 -2.68
N SER A 82 13.19 13.70 -3.73
CA SER A 82 14.63 13.95 -3.88
C SER A 82 15.22 14.80 -2.74
N GLU A 83 14.38 15.56 -2.03
CA GLU A 83 14.78 16.32 -0.83
C GLU A 83 15.21 15.41 0.34
N ALA A 84 14.80 14.13 0.34
CA ALA A 84 15.20 13.15 1.35
C ALA A 84 16.56 12.49 1.08
N LEU A 85 17.20 12.78 -0.06
CA LEU A 85 18.48 12.17 -0.45
C LEU A 85 19.65 12.72 0.38
N ALA A 86 20.65 11.88 0.66
CA ALA A 86 21.88 12.31 1.30
C ALA A 86 22.80 13.04 0.31
N ASP A 87 23.53 14.05 0.79
CA ASP A 87 24.43 14.86 -0.05
C ASP A 87 25.49 14.03 -0.80
N ASP A 88 26.01 12.97 -0.16
CA ASP A 88 27.02 12.07 -0.74
C ASP A 88 26.48 11.13 -1.83
N SER A 89 25.15 11.00 -1.92
CA SER A 89 24.43 10.05 -2.79
C SER A 89 23.44 10.75 -3.71
N LYS A 90 23.38 12.08 -3.67
CA LYS A 90 22.33 12.90 -4.30
C LYS A 90 22.29 12.74 -5.81
N ASP A 91 23.44 12.83 -6.48
CA ASP A 91 23.53 12.70 -7.94
C ASP A 91 22.99 11.34 -8.43
N LEU A 92 23.41 10.26 -7.76
CA LEU A 92 22.92 8.92 -8.06
C LEU A 92 21.42 8.81 -7.75
N GLY A 93 20.98 9.29 -6.59
CA GLY A 93 19.59 9.23 -6.16
C GLY A 93 18.64 9.97 -7.11
N GLU A 94 18.97 11.20 -7.50
CA GLU A 94 18.18 11.99 -8.46
C GLU A 94 18.11 11.29 -9.82
N GLY A 95 19.24 10.74 -10.30
CA GLY A 95 19.28 9.97 -11.54
C GLY A 95 18.37 8.73 -11.51
N LEU A 96 18.36 7.98 -10.41
CA LEU A 96 17.51 6.80 -10.24
C LEU A 96 16.02 7.16 -10.09
N LEU A 97 15.71 8.26 -9.40
CA LEU A 97 14.33 8.75 -9.29
C LEU A 97 13.80 9.18 -10.66
N LEU A 98 14.59 9.91 -11.45
CA LEU A 98 14.23 10.28 -12.82
C LEU A 98 14.07 9.04 -13.71
N TYR A 99 14.99 8.09 -13.64
CA TYR A 99 14.90 6.83 -14.37
C TYR A 99 13.63 6.04 -14.01
N THR A 100 13.20 6.08 -12.74
CA THR A 100 11.94 5.47 -12.30
C THR A 100 10.74 6.14 -12.96
N VAL A 101 10.71 7.48 -13.03
CA VAL A 101 9.66 8.23 -13.73
C VAL A 101 9.64 7.84 -15.20
N ASP A 102 10.79 7.89 -15.87
CA ASP A 102 10.90 7.63 -17.30
C ASP A 102 10.49 6.20 -17.65
N ASN A 103 11.00 5.20 -16.93
CA ASN A 103 10.72 3.79 -17.22
C ASN A 103 9.24 3.46 -17.00
N LEU A 104 8.67 3.85 -15.85
CA LEU A 104 7.25 3.60 -15.57
C LEU A 104 6.32 4.40 -16.49
N THR A 105 6.70 5.62 -16.89
CA THR A 105 5.91 6.42 -17.84
C THR A 105 5.99 5.84 -19.25
N ASN A 106 7.15 5.37 -19.69
CA ASN A 106 7.31 4.68 -20.97
C ASN A 106 6.50 3.37 -21.02
N GLU A 107 6.46 2.62 -19.91
CA GLU A 107 5.71 1.37 -19.79
C GLU A 107 4.18 1.60 -19.77
N MET A 108 3.72 2.61 -19.04
CA MET A 108 2.29 2.82 -18.73
C MET A 108 1.61 3.87 -19.62
N GLU A 109 2.40 4.65 -20.37
CA GLU A 109 2.07 5.93 -21.00
C GLU A 109 1.67 7.03 -19.99
N ILE A 110 0.77 6.71 -19.07
CA ILE A 110 0.29 7.60 -18.01
C ILE A 110 0.18 6.77 -16.72
N PRO A 111 1.12 6.89 -15.76
CA PRO A 111 0.96 6.33 -14.42
C PRO A 111 -0.33 6.84 -13.77
N TYR A 112 -1.14 5.94 -13.19
CA TYR A 112 -2.44 6.31 -12.64
C TYR A 112 -2.75 5.63 -11.30
N GLN A 113 -3.70 6.22 -10.58
CA GLN A 113 -4.38 5.63 -9.44
C GLN A 113 -5.88 5.94 -9.52
N PHE A 114 -6.69 5.17 -8.81
CA PHE A 114 -8.13 5.32 -8.82
C PHE A 114 -8.64 6.21 -7.68
N ASP A 115 -9.58 7.10 -8.00
CA ASP A 115 -10.35 7.89 -7.03
C ASP A 115 -11.84 7.63 -7.18
N TRP A 116 -12.55 7.55 -6.04
CA TRP A 116 -14.00 7.54 -6.02
C TRP A 116 -14.56 8.94 -5.77
N VAL A 117 -15.51 9.34 -6.61
CA VAL A 117 -16.28 10.59 -6.47
C VAL A 117 -17.77 10.25 -6.45
N ILE A 118 -18.50 10.81 -5.49
CA ILE A 118 -19.97 10.73 -5.42
C ILE A 118 -20.57 12.11 -5.58
N GLY A 119 -21.54 12.24 -6.48
CA GLY A 119 -22.39 13.42 -6.61
C GLY A 119 -23.81 13.11 -6.11
N VAL A 120 -24.40 13.97 -5.30
CA VAL A 120 -25.77 13.78 -4.77
C VAL A 120 -26.59 15.04 -4.99
N ASN A 121 -27.84 14.90 -5.45
CA ASN A 121 -28.76 16.04 -5.56
C ASN A 121 -29.09 16.63 -4.18
N LEU A 122 -29.16 17.95 -4.10
CA LEU A 122 -29.58 18.67 -2.90
C LEU A 122 -31.04 19.10 -2.99
N ARG A 123 -31.68 19.14 -1.83
CA ARG A 123 -33.04 19.67 -1.65
C ARG A 123 -32.94 21.10 -1.16
N LYS A 124 -33.71 22.00 -1.76
CA LYS A 124 -33.82 23.39 -1.33
C LYS A 124 -34.48 23.44 0.05
N GLN A 125 -33.94 24.23 0.98
CA GLN A 125 -34.59 24.49 2.26
C GLN A 125 -35.74 25.46 2.11
N ASN A 126 -36.90 25.08 2.63
CA ASN A 126 -38.01 26.00 2.81
C ASN A 126 -37.81 26.71 4.15
N HIS A 127 -37.37 27.97 4.13
CA HIS A 127 -37.16 28.79 5.32
C HIS A 127 -38.50 29.11 6.00
N GLY A 128 -39.06 28.17 6.76
CA GLY A 128 -40.22 28.41 7.63
C GLY A 128 -41.46 28.97 6.96
N GLN A 129 -41.59 28.84 5.64
CA GLN A 129 -42.66 29.45 4.86
C GLN A 129 -44.01 28.78 5.10
N THR A 130 -45.04 29.60 5.25
CA THR A 130 -46.44 29.20 5.38
C THR A 130 -46.91 28.49 4.10
N ILE A 131 -47.92 27.60 4.15
CA ILE A 131 -48.46 26.89 2.96
C ILE A 131 -48.80 27.84 1.79
N LYS A 132 -49.18 29.11 2.08
CA LYS A 132 -49.42 30.15 1.08
C LYS A 132 -48.15 30.64 0.37
N GLU A 133 -47.03 30.75 1.08
CA GLU A 133 -45.75 31.20 0.52
C GLU A 133 -45.13 30.10 -0.34
N LEU A 134 -45.25 28.84 0.07
CA LEU A 134 -44.89 27.67 -0.75
C LEU A 134 -45.69 27.58 -2.05
N ALA A 135 -46.98 27.94 -2.01
CA ALA A 135 -47.81 28.02 -3.21
C ALA A 135 -47.39 29.17 -4.12
N LEU A 136 -46.99 30.31 -3.55
CA LEU A 136 -46.45 31.47 -4.27
C LEU A 136 -45.09 31.15 -4.90
N GLU A 137 -44.17 30.51 -4.17
CA GLU A 137 -42.89 30.03 -4.69
C GLU A 137 -43.07 29.02 -5.82
N SER A 138 -44.01 28.08 -5.69
CA SER A 138 -44.30 27.13 -6.77
C SER A 138 -44.88 27.79 -8.04
N LEU A 139 -45.58 28.93 -7.87
CA LEU A 139 -46.10 29.73 -8.98
C LEU A 139 -44.99 30.56 -9.61
N THR A 140 -44.01 31.05 -8.84
CA THR A 140 -42.79 31.68 -9.37
C THR A 140 -41.86 30.67 -10.05
N ASP A 141 -41.64 29.47 -9.50
CA ASP A 141 -40.86 28.41 -10.16
C ASP A 141 -41.53 27.95 -11.48
N PHE A 142 -42.87 27.96 -11.51
CA PHE A 142 -43.65 27.66 -12.71
C PHE A 142 -43.59 28.81 -13.72
N SER A 143 -43.65 30.07 -13.28
CA SER A 143 -43.50 31.23 -14.15
C SER A 143 -42.07 31.38 -14.66
N GLU A 144 -41.05 31.01 -13.89
CA GLU A 144 -39.65 30.90 -14.30
C GLU A 144 -39.45 29.86 -15.42
N LYS A 145 -40.07 28.68 -15.28
CA LYS A 145 -40.08 27.65 -16.34
C LYS A 145 -40.79 28.10 -17.61
N ILE A 146 -41.85 28.91 -17.49
CA ILE A 146 -42.54 29.50 -18.65
C ILE A 146 -41.69 30.62 -19.28
N ALA A 147 -41.08 31.48 -18.48
CA ALA A 147 -40.22 32.58 -18.94
C ALA A 147 -38.98 32.08 -19.71
N GLN A 148 -38.40 30.94 -19.30
CA GLN A 148 -37.35 30.25 -20.06
C GLN A 148 -37.84 29.74 -21.42
N GLY A 149 -39.10 29.28 -21.51
CA GLY A 149 -39.72 28.91 -22.79
C GLY A 149 -39.85 30.07 -23.77
N PHE A 150 -39.77 31.31 -23.29
CA PHE A 150 -39.82 32.55 -24.07
C PHE A 150 -38.48 33.30 -24.16
N GLY A 151 -37.38 32.75 -23.64
CA GLY A 151 -36.03 33.33 -23.79
C GLY A 151 -35.67 34.45 -22.81
N TYR A 152 -36.37 34.59 -21.68
CA TYR A 152 -35.98 35.51 -20.61
C TYR A 152 -35.00 34.82 -19.64
N GLU A 153 -33.79 35.39 -19.46
CA GLU A 153 -32.84 34.99 -18.42
C GLU A 153 -33.19 35.71 -17.12
N TYR A 154 -33.61 34.95 -16.10
CA TYR A 154 -33.79 35.45 -14.74
C TYR A 154 -32.42 35.53 -14.05
N GLU A 155 -32.10 36.69 -13.47
CA GLU A 155 -30.84 36.93 -12.74
C GLU A 155 -30.69 35.93 -11.59
N LEU A 156 -29.55 35.25 -11.57
CA LEU A 156 -29.21 34.26 -10.55
C LEU A 156 -28.83 35.01 -9.27
N ALA A 157 -29.47 34.69 -8.14
CA ALA A 157 -29.08 35.28 -6.86
C ALA A 157 -27.63 34.87 -6.54
N GLU A 158 -26.76 35.84 -6.22
CA GLU A 158 -25.34 35.59 -5.92
C GLU A 158 -25.13 34.59 -4.78
N ASN A 159 -26.11 34.45 -3.88
CA ASN A 159 -26.06 33.57 -2.71
C ASN A 159 -26.93 32.30 -2.83
N TRP A 160 -27.25 31.84 -4.05
CA TRP A 160 -28.11 30.67 -4.30
C TRP A 160 -27.71 29.41 -3.49
N TYR A 161 -26.44 29.27 -3.15
CA TYR A 161 -25.89 28.12 -2.42
C TYR A 161 -26.36 28.04 -0.97
N GLU A 162 -26.73 29.18 -0.35
CA GLU A 162 -27.15 29.24 1.06
C GLU A 162 -28.41 28.40 1.31
N ASP A 163 -29.35 28.39 0.36
CA ASP A 163 -30.59 27.63 0.39
C ASP A 163 -30.39 26.10 0.47
N TYR A 164 -29.18 25.61 0.17
CA TYR A 164 -28.86 24.19 0.09
C TYR A 164 -27.88 23.71 1.16
N ARG A 165 -27.26 24.62 1.94
CA ARG A 165 -26.20 24.29 2.91
C ARG A 165 -26.62 23.29 3.98
N ALA A 166 -27.85 23.36 4.46
CA ALA A 166 -28.29 22.42 5.49
C ALA A 166 -28.54 21.00 4.96
N ASP A 167 -29.00 20.86 3.71
CA ASP A 167 -29.14 19.54 3.08
C ASP A 167 -27.77 18.98 2.70
N GLU A 168 -26.86 19.83 2.23
CA GLU A 168 -25.44 19.51 2.03
C GLU A 168 -24.82 18.95 3.32
N PHE A 169 -25.00 19.64 4.46
CA PHE A 169 -24.49 19.18 5.75
C PHE A 169 -25.09 17.83 6.17
N THR A 170 -26.38 17.61 5.89
CA THR A 170 -27.06 16.34 6.15
C THR A 170 -26.45 15.20 5.30
N ILE A 171 -26.15 15.46 4.02
CA ILE A 171 -25.52 14.49 3.13
C ILE A 171 -24.08 14.23 3.56
N TYR A 172 -23.32 15.27 3.90
CA TYR A 172 -21.96 15.12 4.40
C TYR A 172 -21.91 14.21 5.64
N GLN A 173 -22.82 14.42 6.60
CA GLN A 173 -22.97 13.52 7.76
C GLN A 173 -23.40 12.09 7.37
N ALA A 174 -24.22 11.93 6.33
CA ALA A 174 -24.62 10.61 5.83
C ALA A 174 -23.45 9.84 5.20
N LEU A 175 -22.50 10.56 4.58
CA LEU A 175 -21.30 10.02 3.93
C LEU A 175 -20.10 9.85 4.88
N ALA A 176 -20.15 10.41 6.09
CA ALA A 176 -19.08 10.34 7.09
C ALA A 176 -18.56 8.93 7.41
N PRO A 177 -19.38 7.84 7.43
CA PRO A 177 -18.87 6.48 7.64
C PRO A 177 -17.84 6.02 6.58
N LEU A 178 -17.88 6.61 5.39
CA LEU A 178 -16.92 6.37 4.31
C LEU A 178 -15.80 7.43 4.27
N ARG A 179 -15.67 8.26 5.32
CA ARG A 179 -14.68 9.33 5.45
C ARG A 179 -14.69 10.32 4.27
N ALA A 180 -15.88 10.56 3.70
CA ALA A 180 -16.05 11.46 2.57
C ALA A 180 -15.45 12.85 2.84
N LYS A 181 -14.88 13.45 1.80
CA LYS A 181 -14.34 14.82 1.83
C LYS A 181 -15.06 15.66 0.76
N PRO A 182 -15.63 16.81 1.12
CA PRO A 182 -16.15 17.76 0.13
C PRO A 182 -15.03 18.13 -0.84
N LEU A 183 -15.34 18.20 -2.13
CA LEU A 183 -14.36 18.70 -3.10
C LEU A 183 -14.16 20.20 -2.91
N SER A 184 -12.92 20.67 -2.98
CA SER A 184 -12.69 22.11 -3.16
C SER A 184 -13.09 22.56 -4.56
N ASP A 185 -13.23 23.87 -4.78
CA ASP A 185 -13.47 24.45 -6.11
C ASP A 185 -12.43 23.99 -7.14
N GLU A 186 -11.15 23.92 -6.72
CA GLU A 186 -10.06 23.45 -7.57
C GLU A 186 -10.20 21.96 -7.92
N GLU A 187 -10.50 21.12 -6.93
CA GLU A 187 -10.71 19.69 -7.17
C GLU A 187 -11.92 19.46 -8.07
N LEU A 188 -13.04 20.12 -7.78
CA LEU A 188 -14.27 20.02 -8.56
C LEU A 188 -14.06 20.50 -10.00
N PHE A 189 -13.38 21.63 -10.22
CA PHE A 189 -12.98 22.10 -11.55
C PHE A 189 -12.13 21.05 -12.27
N TYR A 190 -11.12 20.50 -11.60
CA TYR A 190 -10.22 19.52 -12.19
C TYR A 190 -10.98 18.24 -12.61
N TYR A 191 -11.82 17.68 -11.74
CA TYR A 191 -12.63 16.50 -12.08
C TYR A 191 -13.60 16.79 -13.24
N GLN A 192 -14.19 17.98 -13.30
CA GLN A 192 -15.03 18.38 -14.42
C GLN A 192 -14.24 18.42 -15.73
N ARG A 193 -13.04 19.01 -15.72
CA ARG A 193 -12.12 19.09 -16.87
C ARG A 193 -11.60 17.72 -17.30
N MET A 194 -11.32 16.82 -16.36
CA MET A 194 -10.86 15.45 -16.65
C MET A 194 -11.85 14.66 -17.54
N GLN A 195 -13.15 14.95 -17.49
CA GLN A 195 -14.12 14.32 -18.41
C GLN A 195 -13.81 14.64 -19.89
N TYR A 196 -13.10 15.73 -20.16
CA TYR A 196 -12.69 16.17 -21.49
C TYR A 196 -11.20 15.94 -21.77
N LEU A 197 -10.42 15.50 -20.76
CA LEU A 197 -8.99 15.19 -20.87
C LEU A 197 -8.69 13.70 -20.61
N ARG A 198 -9.66 12.82 -20.88
CA ARG A 198 -9.51 11.38 -20.65
C ARG A 198 -8.31 10.84 -21.40
N TYR A 199 -7.34 10.30 -20.67
CA TYR A 199 -6.12 9.71 -21.21
C TYR A 199 -5.31 10.66 -22.11
N ILE A 200 -5.30 11.94 -21.75
CA ILE A 200 -4.40 12.96 -22.33
C ILE A 200 -3.41 13.32 -21.21
N PRO A 201 -2.09 13.13 -21.39
CA PRO A 201 -1.09 13.54 -20.40
C PRO A 201 -1.15 15.06 -20.18
N HIS A 202 -1.11 15.52 -18.92
CA HIS A 202 -1.12 16.93 -18.57
C HIS A 202 -0.65 17.16 -17.14
N TYR A 203 0.00 18.29 -16.87
CA TYR A 203 0.27 18.70 -15.50
C TYR A 203 -0.97 19.27 -14.84
N LYS A 204 -1.33 18.76 -13.65
CA LYS A 204 -2.48 19.26 -12.88
C LYS A 204 -2.41 20.77 -12.64
N LYS A 205 -1.21 21.29 -12.37
CA LYS A 205 -0.97 22.73 -12.12
C LYS A 205 -1.29 23.59 -13.34
N GLU A 206 -0.97 23.12 -14.55
CA GLU A 206 -1.28 23.84 -15.80
C GLU A 206 -2.78 23.91 -16.06
N VAL A 207 -3.48 22.80 -15.83
CA VAL A 207 -4.94 22.75 -15.96
C VAL A 207 -5.61 23.71 -14.97
N LEU A 208 -5.13 23.76 -13.73
CA LEU A 208 -5.65 24.63 -12.67
C LEU A 208 -5.29 26.11 -12.85
N ALA A 209 -4.26 26.45 -13.63
CA ALA A 209 -3.90 27.84 -13.91
C ALA A 209 -4.96 28.55 -14.77
N ASN A 210 -5.68 27.80 -15.61
CA ASN A 210 -6.65 28.33 -16.58
C ASN A 210 -8.11 28.07 -16.16
N ARG A 211 -8.47 28.45 -14.92
CA ARG A 211 -9.72 28.11 -14.21
C ARG A 211 -11.05 28.74 -14.71
N SER A 212 -11.16 29.11 -15.97
CA SER A 212 -12.44 29.60 -16.52
C SER A 212 -13.42 28.45 -16.79
N GLN A 213 -14.70 28.62 -16.48
CA GLN A 213 -15.74 27.63 -16.79
C GLN A 213 -15.80 27.30 -18.29
N PHE A 214 -15.53 28.27 -19.16
CA PHE A 214 -15.43 28.07 -20.61
C PHE A 214 -14.30 27.08 -20.99
N ASN A 215 -13.23 27.04 -20.20
CA ASN A 215 -12.08 26.17 -20.44
C ASN A 215 -12.36 24.70 -20.04
N ILE A 216 -13.43 24.42 -19.28
CA ILE A 216 -13.82 23.04 -18.93
C ILE A 216 -14.06 22.24 -20.23
N THR A 217 -14.75 22.86 -21.17
CA THR A 217 -15.15 22.24 -22.45
C THR A 217 -14.17 22.49 -23.59
N ASP A 218 -12.97 23.01 -23.32
CA ASP A 218 -11.94 23.30 -24.33
C ASP A 218 -11.27 22.01 -24.85
N THR A 219 -12.07 21.16 -25.49
CA THR A 219 -11.65 19.93 -26.15
C THR A 219 -12.53 19.72 -27.37
N LEU A 220 -11.92 19.58 -28.53
CA LEU A 220 -12.60 19.21 -29.76
C LEU A 220 -12.93 17.70 -29.74
N ILE A 221 -14.21 17.38 -29.91
CA ILE A 221 -14.71 16.00 -29.92
C ILE A 221 -15.12 15.61 -31.33
N LYS A 222 -14.46 14.61 -31.91
CA LYS A 222 -14.76 14.08 -33.25
C LYS A 222 -15.24 12.63 -33.15
N VAL A 223 -16.29 12.29 -33.89
CA VAL A 223 -16.70 10.89 -34.06
C VAL A 223 -15.91 10.29 -35.21
N THR A 224 -15.21 9.17 -34.96
CA THR A 224 -14.40 8.46 -35.95
C THR A 224 -15.09 7.20 -36.45
N LYS A 225 -14.51 6.52 -37.46
CA LYS A 225 -15.04 5.26 -38.00
C LYS A 225 -15.15 4.20 -36.89
N GLY A 226 -16.30 3.56 -36.80
CA GLY A 226 -16.59 2.57 -35.76
C GLY A 226 -17.16 3.17 -34.47
N GLY A 227 -17.54 4.45 -34.47
CA GLY A 227 -18.25 5.06 -33.35
C GLY A 227 -17.38 5.56 -32.20
N PHE A 228 -16.06 5.48 -32.33
CA PHE A 228 -15.13 5.96 -31.30
C PHE A 228 -15.06 7.48 -31.30
N LEU A 229 -14.89 8.06 -30.11
CA LEU A 229 -14.66 9.49 -29.93
C LEU A 229 -13.15 9.78 -29.97
N LYS A 230 -12.75 10.82 -30.70
CA LYS A 230 -11.42 11.41 -30.61
C LYS A 230 -11.54 12.72 -29.85
N LEU A 231 -10.79 12.84 -28.75
CA LEU A 231 -10.64 14.06 -27.97
C LEU A 231 -9.35 14.75 -28.42
N GLU A 232 -9.42 16.04 -28.75
CA GLU A 232 -8.27 16.85 -29.11
C GLU A 232 -8.27 18.13 -28.27
N SER A 233 -7.20 18.37 -27.53
CA SER A 233 -7.00 19.55 -26.68
C SER A 233 -5.60 20.11 -26.89
N PRO A 234 -5.28 21.31 -26.36
CA PRO A 234 -3.91 21.84 -26.41
C PRO A 234 -2.86 20.91 -25.79
N TYR A 235 -3.25 20.06 -24.83
CA TYR A 235 -2.35 19.12 -24.16
C TYR A 235 -2.07 17.84 -24.97
N GLY A 236 -2.88 17.56 -26.00
CA GLY A 236 -2.75 16.36 -26.82
C GLY A 236 -4.09 15.77 -27.24
N SER A 237 -4.05 14.52 -27.69
CA SER A 237 -5.25 13.82 -28.16
C SER A 237 -5.34 12.39 -27.68
N SER A 238 -6.56 11.90 -27.50
CA SER A 238 -6.85 10.53 -27.11
C SER A 238 -8.09 10.00 -27.84
N PHE A 239 -8.32 8.70 -27.72
CA PHE A 239 -9.49 8.01 -28.25
C PHE A 239 -10.28 7.37 -27.11
N VAL A 240 -11.61 7.44 -27.18
CA VAL A 240 -12.52 6.99 -26.12
C VAL A 240 -13.64 6.14 -26.71
N THR A 241 -13.99 5.07 -26.00
CA THR A 241 -15.23 4.31 -26.18
C THR A 241 -15.98 4.20 -24.87
N ILE A 242 -17.31 4.17 -24.94
CA ILE A 242 -18.20 4.04 -23.77
C ILE A 242 -18.99 2.76 -23.95
N LEU A 243 -18.91 1.88 -22.96
CA LEU A 243 -19.48 0.53 -23.00
C LEU A 243 -20.50 0.40 -21.85
N PRO A 244 -21.80 0.55 -22.11
CA PRO A 244 -22.84 0.30 -21.12
C PRO A 244 -22.86 -1.17 -20.68
N VAL A 245 -23.03 -1.42 -19.38
CA VAL A 245 -23.30 -2.76 -18.86
C VAL A 245 -24.77 -3.09 -19.10
N GLY A 246 -25.05 -3.96 -20.06
CA GLY A 246 -26.41 -4.24 -20.55
C GLY A 246 -27.16 -5.26 -19.72
N LYS A 247 -26.52 -6.38 -19.36
CA LYS A 247 -27.13 -7.47 -18.57
C LYS A 247 -26.12 -8.00 -17.57
N PHE A 248 -26.53 -8.12 -16.30
CA PHE A 248 -25.81 -8.90 -15.31
C PHE A 248 -26.36 -10.34 -15.24
N PRO A 249 -25.59 -11.30 -14.73
CA PRO A 249 -26.11 -12.61 -14.32
C PRO A 249 -27.32 -12.46 -13.39
N ILE A 250 -28.28 -13.39 -13.48
CA ILE A 250 -29.53 -13.32 -12.69
C ILE A 250 -29.23 -13.32 -11.19
N GLN A 251 -28.22 -14.10 -10.77
CA GLN A 251 -27.64 -14.02 -9.43
C GLN A 251 -26.36 -13.19 -9.49
N PHE A 252 -26.43 -11.95 -9.03
CA PHE A 252 -25.27 -11.03 -9.02
C PHE A 252 -24.77 -10.70 -7.60
N ASN A 253 -25.25 -11.42 -6.57
CA ASN A 253 -24.70 -11.27 -5.22
C ASN A 253 -23.21 -11.59 -5.24
N GLY A 254 -22.36 -10.75 -4.66
CA GLY A 254 -20.91 -10.89 -4.77
C GLY A 254 -20.31 -10.39 -6.09
N PHE A 255 -21.09 -9.78 -6.99
CA PHE A 255 -20.56 -9.23 -8.24
C PHE A 255 -19.90 -7.87 -8.04
N HIS A 256 -18.62 -7.89 -7.66
CA HIS A 256 -17.84 -6.70 -7.29
C HIS A 256 -17.34 -5.90 -8.49
N LEU A 257 -18.25 -5.32 -9.28
CA LEU A 257 -17.92 -4.53 -10.49
C LEU A 257 -16.84 -3.48 -10.24
N GLY A 258 -16.89 -2.79 -9.10
CA GLY A 258 -15.89 -1.80 -8.71
C GLY A 258 -14.47 -2.39 -8.58
N GLU A 259 -14.33 -3.60 -8.06
CA GLU A 259 -13.05 -4.30 -7.96
C GLU A 259 -12.59 -4.81 -9.35
N PHE A 260 -13.49 -5.42 -10.12
CA PHE A 260 -13.17 -6.01 -11.42
C PHE A 260 -12.60 -4.99 -12.41
N VAL A 261 -13.16 -3.78 -12.45
CA VAL A 261 -12.67 -2.69 -13.31
C VAL A 261 -11.22 -2.31 -12.97
N GLN A 262 -10.81 -2.43 -11.70
CA GLN A 262 -9.47 -2.08 -11.24
C GLN A 262 -8.43 -3.18 -11.46
N ARG A 263 -8.85 -4.40 -11.82
CA ARG A 263 -7.96 -5.53 -12.10
C ARG A 263 -7.37 -5.49 -13.52
N LEU A 264 -7.93 -4.68 -14.40
CA LEU A 264 -7.44 -4.54 -15.78
C LEU A 264 -6.08 -3.82 -15.79
N ASN A 265 -5.19 -4.26 -16.68
CA ASN A 265 -3.84 -3.72 -16.83
C ASN A 265 -3.77 -2.40 -17.63
N PHE A 266 -4.88 -1.68 -17.72
CA PHE A 266 -5.01 -0.35 -18.30
C PHE A 266 -6.16 0.40 -17.62
N PRO A 267 -6.17 1.75 -17.66
CA PRO A 267 -7.18 2.51 -16.94
C PRO A 267 -8.57 2.37 -17.60
N VAL A 268 -9.55 1.95 -16.81
CA VAL A 268 -10.98 1.95 -17.18
C VAL A 268 -11.75 2.74 -16.13
N GLU A 269 -12.45 3.78 -16.57
CA GLU A 269 -13.33 4.56 -15.70
C GLU A 269 -14.68 3.84 -15.57
N LEU A 270 -15.23 3.77 -14.36
CA LEU A 270 -16.59 3.28 -14.13
C LEU A 270 -17.48 4.46 -13.72
N ARG A 271 -18.53 4.69 -14.51
CA ARG A 271 -19.55 5.70 -14.24
C ARG A 271 -20.87 5.02 -13.89
N ILE A 272 -21.45 5.40 -12.76
CA ILE A 272 -22.78 4.96 -12.34
C ILE A 272 -23.69 6.17 -12.21
N LYS A 273 -24.83 6.12 -12.90
CA LYS A 273 -25.90 7.12 -12.82
C LYS A 273 -27.10 6.46 -12.19
N ALA A 274 -27.61 6.97 -11.07
CA ALA A 274 -28.60 6.26 -10.27
C ALA A 274 -29.70 7.17 -9.70
N GLU A 275 -30.89 6.60 -9.54
CA GLU A 275 -32.02 7.28 -8.90
C GLU A 275 -32.86 6.32 -8.04
N PHE A 276 -33.47 6.86 -6.99
CA PHE A 276 -34.49 6.17 -6.20
C PHE A 276 -35.84 6.27 -6.90
N ILE A 277 -36.45 5.12 -7.14
CA ILE A 277 -37.72 5.02 -7.87
C ILE A 277 -38.89 5.15 -6.90
N ASP A 278 -39.94 5.86 -7.31
CA ASP A 278 -41.22 5.81 -6.61
C ASP A 278 -41.88 4.44 -6.82
N ASN A 279 -42.08 3.72 -5.70
CA ASN A 279 -42.69 2.39 -5.66
C ASN A 279 -44.05 2.31 -6.37
N ASN A 280 -44.80 3.41 -6.48
CA ASN A 280 -46.08 3.42 -7.20
C ASN A 280 -45.92 3.35 -8.72
N LYS A 281 -44.86 3.94 -9.28
CA LYS A 281 -44.60 3.94 -10.73
C LYS A 281 -44.16 2.58 -11.26
N ILE A 282 -43.52 1.77 -10.42
CA ILE A 282 -42.90 0.51 -10.83
C ILE A 282 -43.86 -0.69 -10.86
N LYS A 283 -44.94 -0.66 -10.05
CA LYS A 283 -45.93 -1.76 -9.94
C LYS A 283 -46.54 -2.16 -11.28
N GLY A 284 -46.88 -1.19 -12.12
CA GLY A 284 -47.44 -1.45 -13.45
C GLY A 284 -46.45 -2.12 -14.41
N LYS A 285 -45.16 -1.75 -14.36
CA LYS A 285 -44.10 -2.38 -15.18
C LYS A 285 -43.87 -3.83 -14.76
N MET A 286 -43.76 -4.08 -13.45
CA MET A 286 -43.58 -5.43 -12.92
C MET A 286 -44.78 -6.34 -13.19
N GLY A 287 -46.01 -5.82 -13.07
CA GLY A 287 -47.22 -6.58 -13.38
C GLY A 287 -47.22 -7.11 -14.83
N ARG A 288 -46.86 -6.25 -15.79
CA ARG A 288 -46.71 -6.66 -17.21
C ARG A 288 -45.63 -7.72 -17.41
N SER A 289 -44.46 -7.54 -16.79
CA SER A 289 -43.38 -8.53 -16.86
C SER A 289 -43.80 -9.87 -16.24
N ASN A 290 -44.54 -9.87 -15.13
CA ASN A 290 -45.01 -11.07 -14.47
C ASN A 290 -46.01 -11.84 -15.34
N THR A 291 -46.94 -11.13 -16.00
CA THR A 291 -47.83 -11.74 -17.00
C THR A 291 -47.04 -12.35 -18.15
N ARG A 292 -46.00 -11.67 -18.64
CA ARG A 292 -45.13 -12.21 -19.70
C ARG A 292 -44.43 -13.50 -19.28
N TYR A 293 -43.79 -13.54 -18.11
CA TYR A 293 -43.15 -14.76 -17.60
C TYR A 293 -44.16 -15.90 -17.43
N ARG A 294 -45.33 -15.61 -16.85
CA ARG A 294 -46.40 -16.61 -16.72
C ARG A 294 -46.82 -17.18 -18.07
N ASN A 295 -47.02 -16.34 -19.09
CA ASN A 295 -47.40 -16.80 -20.43
C ASN A 295 -46.32 -17.69 -21.06
N ILE A 296 -45.03 -17.34 -20.91
CA ILE A 296 -43.91 -18.16 -21.41
C ILE A 296 -43.90 -19.52 -20.72
N MET A 297 -44.14 -19.55 -19.40
CA MET A 297 -44.18 -20.79 -18.63
C MET A 297 -45.36 -21.68 -19.03
N GLU A 298 -46.54 -21.09 -19.23
CA GLU A 298 -47.75 -21.80 -19.70
C GLU A 298 -47.56 -22.34 -21.14
N GLU A 299 -46.91 -21.59 -22.02
CA GLU A 299 -46.62 -22.04 -23.39
C GLU A 299 -45.65 -23.21 -23.42
N ALA A 300 -44.61 -23.18 -22.58
CA ALA A 300 -43.64 -24.28 -22.47
C ALA A 300 -44.30 -25.56 -21.91
N GLU A 301 -45.16 -25.43 -20.90
CA GLU A 301 -45.94 -26.55 -20.34
C GLU A 301 -46.90 -27.15 -21.37
N ASN A 302 -47.56 -26.32 -22.18
CA ASN A 302 -48.47 -26.77 -23.25
C ASN A 302 -47.77 -27.40 -24.46
N THR A 303 -46.47 -27.14 -24.65
CA THR A 303 -45.67 -27.66 -25.78
C THR A 303 -44.75 -28.82 -25.39
N ASP A 304 -44.80 -29.28 -24.14
CA ASP A 304 -43.91 -30.29 -23.56
C ASP A 304 -42.42 -29.97 -23.78
N THR A 305 -42.08 -28.66 -23.74
CA THR A 305 -40.72 -28.17 -23.93
C THR A 305 -40.07 -27.84 -22.58
N VAL A 306 -38.80 -28.22 -22.41
CA VAL A 306 -38.04 -27.90 -21.21
C VAL A 306 -37.79 -26.40 -21.15
N GLN A 307 -38.23 -25.76 -20.05
CA GLN A 307 -37.97 -24.34 -19.83
C GLN A 307 -36.48 -24.09 -19.58
N GLN A 308 -35.95 -23.01 -20.14
CA GLN A 308 -34.60 -22.56 -19.84
C GLN A 308 -34.53 -22.07 -18.38
N ASP A 309 -33.47 -22.46 -17.67
CA ASP A 309 -33.24 -22.05 -16.27
C ASP A 309 -33.27 -20.53 -16.10
N GLU A 310 -32.83 -19.76 -17.11
CA GLU A 310 -32.91 -18.29 -17.09
C GLU A 310 -34.35 -17.76 -16.92
N ILE A 311 -35.34 -18.42 -17.54
CA ILE A 311 -36.74 -18.00 -17.49
C ILE A 311 -37.31 -18.25 -16.09
N ILE A 312 -37.00 -19.42 -15.52
CA ILE A 312 -37.43 -19.82 -14.17
C ILE A 312 -36.81 -18.87 -13.14
N MET A 313 -35.50 -18.68 -13.19
CA MET A 313 -34.76 -17.81 -12.27
C MET A 313 -35.16 -16.34 -12.42
N GLY A 314 -35.43 -15.88 -13.65
CA GLY A 314 -35.96 -14.54 -13.92
C GLY A 314 -37.34 -14.32 -13.30
N SER A 315 -38.24 -15.32 -13.41
CA SER A 315 -39.57 -15.30 -12.80
C SER A 315 -39.51 -15.24 -11.26
N LEU A 316 -38.63 -16.05 -10.65
CA LEU A 316 -38.40 -16.01 -9.20
C LEU A 316 -37.85 -14.66 -8.73
N SER A 317 -36.85 -14.12 -9.43
CA SER A 317 -36.25 -12.82 -9.12
C SER A 317 -37.26 -11.68 -9.25
N LEU A 318 -38.13 -11.72 -10.25
CA LEU A 318 -39.22 -10.74 -10.40
C LEU A 318 -40.24 -10.82 -9.26
N LYS A 319 -40.64 -12.03 -8.85
CA LYS A 319 -41.56 -12.22 -7.72
C LYS A 319 -40.96 -11.71 -6.41
N ASP A 320 -39.66 -11.92 -6.18
CA ASP A 320 -38.95 -11.37 -5.03
C ASP A 320 -38.90 -9.82 -5.07
N LEU A 321 -38.59 -9.24 -6.23
CA LEU A 321 -38.64 -7.78 -6.42
C LEU A 321 -40.06 -7.22 -6.16
N MET A 322 -41.10 -7.90 -6.65
CA MET A 322 -42.50 -7.53 -6.39
C MET A 322 -42.83 -7.56 -4.89
N LYS A 323 -42.35 -8.57 -4.16
CA LYS A 323 -42.52 -8.68 -2.70
C LYS A 323 -41.81 -7.52 -1.98
N LYS A 324 -40.58 -7.20 -2.36
CA LYS A 324 -39.80 -6.08 -1.80
C LYS A 324 -40.48 -4.73 -2.04
N VAL A 325 -40.98 -4.48 -3.25
CA VAL A 325 -41.77 -3.29 -3.57
C VAL A 325 -43.09 -3.26 -2.77
N GLY A 326 -43.74 -4.42 -2.60
CA GLY A 326 -44.92 -4.56 -1.75
C GLY A 326 -44.65 -4.19 -0.28
N ASN A 327 -43.48 -4.57 0.23
CA ASN A 327 -42.98 -4.24 1.56
C ASN A 327 -42.47 -2.80 1.71
N LYS A 328 -42.62 -1.97 0.66
CA LYS A 328 -42.14 -0.58 0.62
C LYS A 328 -40.62 -0.45 0.82
N GLU A 329 -39.85 -1.45 0.40
CA GLU A 329 -38.40 -1.31 0.33
C GLU A 329 -38.01 -0.26 -0.73
N ASN A 330 -36.87 0.40 -0.51
CA ASN A 330 -36.33 1.37 -1.45
C ASN A 330 -35.73 0.66 -2.66
N ILE A 331 -36.04 1.14 -3.86
CA ILE A 331 -35.48 0.63 -5.11
C ILE A 331 -34.65 1.72 -5.78
N ILE A 332 -33.47 1.34 -6.25
CA ILE A 332 -32.55 2.15 -7.03
C ILE A 332 -32.61 1.65 -8.48
N GLU A 333 -32.90 2.55 -9.42
CA GLU A 333 -32.59 2.36 -10.84
C GLU A 333 -31.20 2.90 -11.10
N TYR A 334 -30.30 2.12 -11.70
CA TYR A 334 -28.98 2.62 -12.07
C TYR A 334 -28.54 2.12 -13.44
N GLY A 335 -27.74 2.92 -14.14
CA GLY A 335 -26.95 2.47 -15.28
C GLY A 335 -25.47 2.50 -14.93
N ALA A 336 -24.73 1.47 -15.34
CA ALA A 336 -23.28 1.38 -15.19
C ALA A 336 -22.60 1.44 -16.57
N TYR A 337 -21.54 2.21 -16.68
CA TYR A 337 -20.86 2.51 -17.95
C TYR A 337 -19.35 2.43 -17.76
N LEU A 338 -18.71 1.58 -18.56
CA LEU A 338 -17.25 1.46 -18.61
C LEU A 338 -16.73 2.40 -19.70
N ILE A 339 -15.83 3.29 -19.33
CA ILE A 339 -15.23 4.25 -20.26
C ILE A 339 -13.77 3.86 -20.45
N VAL A 340 -13.46 3.40 -21.66
CA VAL A 340 -12.13 2.91 -22.04
C VAL A 340 -11.49 3.96 -22.92
N SER A 341 -10.24 4.30 -22.61
CA SER A 341 -9.49 5.33 -23.32
C SER A 341 -8.11 4.81 -23.75
N ALA A 342 -7.52 5.41 -24.79
CA ALA A 342 -6.23 5.02 -25.35
C ALA A 342 -5.58 6.16 -26.14
N SER A 343 -4.26 6.09 -26.33
CA SER A 343 -3.48 7.08 -27.11
C SER A 343 -3.67 6.90 -28.62
N SER A 344 -4.02 5.68 -29.06
CA SER A 344 -4.27 5.34 -30.46
C SER A 344 -5.54 4.51 -30.65
N ILE A 345 -6.12 4.57 -31.86
CA ILE A 345 -7.31 3.78 -32.21
C ILE A 345 -7.05 2.26 -32.17
N GLY A 346 -5.82 1.83 -32.49
CA GLY A 346 -5.41 0.42 -32.43
C GLY A 346 -5.43 -0.10 -31.00
N GLN A 347 -4.79 0.64 -30.10
CA GLN A 347 -4.79 0.34 -28.67
C GLN A 347 -6.20 0.38 -28.08
N LEU A 348 -7.05 1.35 -28.47
CA LEU A 348 -8.45 1.42 -28.00
C LEU A 348 -9.22 0.15 -28.35
N ARG A 349 -9.07 -0.35 -29.58
CA ARG A 349 -9.75 -1.57 -30.04
C ARG A 349 -9.29 -2.81 -29.27
N GLN A 350 -7.99 -2.93 -29.01
CA GLN A 350 -7.44 -4.01 -28.20
C GLN A 350 -7.99 -3.95 -26.77
N ARG A 351 -7.90 -2.80 -26.10
CA ARG A 351 -8.43 -2.60 -24.74
C ARG A 351 -9.93 -2.90 -24.66
N ARG A 352 -10.70 -2.42 -25.64
CA ARG A 352 -12.13 -2.73 -25.76
C ARG A 352 -12.37 -4.24 -25.84
N GLN A 353 -11.63 -4.97 -26.68
CA GLN A 353 -11.80 -6.42 -26.81
C GLN A 353 -11.47 -7.16 -25.51
N VAL A 354 -10.41 -6.72 -24.80
CA VAL A 354 -10.08 -7.28 -23.48
C VAL A 354 -11.22 -7.08 -22.49
N VAL A 355 -11.82 -5.87 -22.43
CA VAL A 355 -12.99 -5.61 -21.58
C VAL A 355 -14.17 -6.50 -21.95
N LEU A 356 -14.48 -6.63 -23.24
CA LEU A 356 -15.59 -7.48 -23.70
C LEU A 356 -15.39 -8.94 -23.28
N ASN A 357 -14.24 -9.53 -23.58
CA ASN A 357 -13.93 -10.92 -23.22
C ASN A 357 -13.97 -11.14 -21.71
N TYR A 358 -13.34 -10.23 -20.95
CA TYR A 358 -13.24 -10.34 -19.49
C TYR A 358 -14.61 -10.41 -18.79
N PHE A 359 -15.59 -9.64 -19.29
CA PHE A 359 -16.94 -9.65 -18.73
C PHE A 359 -17.84 -10.75 -19.35
N ASP A 360 -17.59 -11.15 -20.60
CA ASP A 360 -18.30 -12.27 -21.24
C ASP A 360 -18.02 -13.59 -20.51
N ASP A 361 -16.77 -13.82 -20.09
CA ASP A 361 -16.37 -14.98 -19.26
C ASP A 361 -17.15 -15.04 -17.93
N MET A 362 -17.65 -13.90 -17.45
CA MET A 362 -18.47 -13.79 -16.23
C MET A 362 -19.98 -13.80 -16.52
N GLY A 363 -20.40 -13.97 -17.76
CA GLY A 363 -21.81 -13.92 -18.18
C GLY A 363 -22.42 -12.51 -18.13
N VAL A 364 -21.61 -11.46 -18.23
CA VAL A 364 -22.03 -10.05 -18.21
C VAL A 364 -22.04 -9.51 -19.64
N GLU A 365 -23.21 -9.09 -20.11
CA GLU A 365 -23.36 -8.52 -21.44
C GLU A 365 -22.92 -7.05 -21.43
N ILE A 366 -21.79 -6.75 -22.08
CA ILE A 366 -21.30 -5.39 -22.29
C ILE A 366 -21.71 -4.92 -23.70
N SER A 367 -22.45 -3.81 -23.77
CA SER A 367 -22.92 -3.26 -25.04
C SER A 367 -21.85 -2.39 -25.69
N GLU A 368 -21.55 -2.61 -26.97
CA GLU A 368 -20.59 -1.77 -27.69
C GLU A 368 -21.11 -0.36 -28.03
N ALA A 369 -22.44 -0.18 -28.06
CA ALA A 369 -23.17 1.08 -28.23
C ALA A 369 -22.55 2.10 -29.22
N SER A 370 -21.92 1.63 -30.30
CA SER A 370 -20.95 2.44 -31.05
C SER A 370 -21.56 3.65 -31.75
N GLN A 371 -22.83 3.56 -32.17
CA GLN A 371 -23.55 4.69 -32.79
C GLN A 371 -24.05 5.72 -31.76
N ASP A 372 -24.04 5.35 -30.48
CA ASP A 372 -24.56 6.17 -29.38
C ASP A 372 -23.46 6.89 -28.60
N ALA A 373 -22.18 6.65 -28.91
CA ALA A 373 -21.04 7.20 -28.19
C ALA A 373 -21.10 8.72 -27.90
N PRO A 374 -21.43 9.61 -28.86
CA PRO A 374 -21.46 11.05 -28.56
C PRO A 374 -22.68 11.43 -27.69
N TYR A 375 -23.79 10.68 -27.78
CA TYR A 375 -24.95 10.84 -26.89
C TYR A 375 -24.64 10.34 -25.48
N LEU A 376 -23.96 9.21 -25.36
CA LEU A 376 -23.50 8.64 -24.10
C LEU A 376 -22.49 9.58 -23.42
N PHE A 377 -21.54 10.16 -24.16
CA PHE A 377 -20.62 11.15 -23.63
C PHE A 377 -21.38 12.31 -22.96
N GLN A 378 -22.34 12.89 -23.69
CA GLN A 378 -23.20 13.97 -23.19
C GLN A 378 -24.02 13.55 -21.96
N ALA A 379 -24.62 12.36 -21.98
CA ALA A 379 -25.49 11.88 -20.91
C ALA A 379 -24.73 11.46 -19.64
N LEU A 380 -23.43 11.19 -19.75
CA LEU A 380 -22.59 10.76 -18.62
C LEU A 380 -21.83 11.89 -17.93
N LEU A 381 -21.86 13.11 -18.49
CA LEU A 381 -21.29 14.29 -17.84
C LEU A 381 -21.84 14.47 -16.41
N TYR A 382 -21.00 14.98 -15.51
CA TYR A 382 -21.41 15.36 -14.16
C TYR A 382 -22.67 16.25 -14.17
N GLY A 383 -23.60 15.95 -13.28
CA GLY A 383 -24.87 16.68 -13.15
C GLY A 383 -26.00 16.15 -14.04
N GLN A 384 -25.71 15.34 -15.05
CA GLN A 384 -26.75 14.75 -15.91
C GLN A 384 -27.45 13.57 -15.23
N HIS A 385 -28.78 13.59 -15.19
CA HIS A 385 -29.61 12.48 -14.72
C HIS A 385 -29.74 11.35 -15.76
N LEU A 386 -30.32 10.21 -15.36
CA LEU A 386 -30.70 9.13 -16.28
C LEU A 386 -31.69 9.63 -17.35
N GLN A 387 -31.19 9.79 -18.58
CA GLN A 387 -31.95 10.17 -19.76
C GLN A 387 -32.65 8.97 -20.40
N LYS A 388 -33.61 9.23 -21.30
CA LYS A 388 -34.38 8.18 -22.01
C LYS A 388 -33.47 7.19 -22.75
N LYS A 389 -32.37 7.67 -23.35
CA LYS A 389 -31.43 6.82 -24.09
C LYS A 389 -30.54 5.96 -23.16
N THR A 390 -30.08 6.53 -22.05
CA THR A 390 -29.29 5.78 -21.04
C THR A 390 -30.13 4.73 -20.30
N ARG A 391 -31.45 4.94 -20.18
CA ARG A 391 -32.40 3.96 -19.60
C ARG A 391 -32.58 2.68 -20.41
N THR A 392 -31.92 2.56 -21.56
CA THR A 392 -31.83 1.29 -22.31
C THR A 392 -31.02 0.24 -21.54
N TRP A 393 -30.07 0.65 -20.70
CA TRP A 393 -29.15 -0.25 -19.98
C TRP A 393 -29.26 -0.11 -18.46
N THR A 394 -30.46 0.20 -17.94
CA THR A 394 -30.68 0.35 -16.49
C THR A 394 -31.08 -0.95 -15.80
N HIS A 395 -30.63 -1.05 -14.56
CA HIS A 395 -30.84 -2.16 -13.64
C HIS A 395 -31.60 -1.67 -12.42
N MET A 396 -32.39 -2.56 -11.81
CA MET A 396 -33.18 -2.24 -10.61
C MET A 396 -32.71 -3.09 -9.43
N VAL A 397 -32.32 -2.45 -8.34
CA VAL A 397 -31.78 -3.12 -7.15
C VAL A 397 -32.27 -2.44 -5.87
N THR A 398 -32.22 -3.14 -4.74
CA THR A 398 -32.33 -2.47 -3.44
C THR A 398 -30.99 -1.79 -3.08
N PRO A 399 -30.92 -0.91 -2.07
CA PRO A 399 -29.66 -0.40 -1.55
C PRO A 399 -28.63 -1.48 -1.19
N ARG A 400 -29.10 -2.66 -0.73
CA ARG A 400 -28.23 -3.82 -0.49
C ARG A 400 -27.74 -4.45 -1.78
N GLY A 401 -28.61 -4.60 -2.79
CA GLY A 401 -28.18 -5.06 -4.10
C GLY A 401 -27.18 -4.10 -4.76
N PHE A 402 -27.36 -2.78 -4.61
CA PHE A 402 -26.39 -1.80 -5.10
C PHE A 402 -25.02 -1.96 -4.45
N SER A 403 -24.96 -2.28 -3.16
CA SER A 403 -23.68 -2.45 -2.47
C SER A 403 -22.92 -3.72 -2.88
N GLU A 404 -23.57 -4.71 -3.49
CA GLU A 404 -22.90 -5.87 -4.09
C GLU A 404 -21.92 -5.48 -5.20
N LEU A 405 -22.09 -4.31 -5.83
CA LEU A 405 -21.15 -3.77 -6.82
C LEU A 405 -19.79 -3.37 -6.22
N MET A 406 -19.66 -3.36 -4.89
CA MET A 406 -18.46 -2.93 -4.15
C MET A 406 -17.95 -1.53 -4.56
N PRO A 407 -18.80 -0.48 -4.55
CA PRO A 407 -18.31 0.87 -4.75
C PRO A 407 -17.44 1.31 -3.56
N PHE A 408 -16.54 2.27 -3.77
CA PHE A 408 -15.70 2.88 -2.73
C PHE A 408 -14.59 2.00 -2.13
N THR A 409 -14.17 0.95 -2.85
CA THR A 409 -12.96 0.17 -2.55
C THR A 409 -11.95 0.31 -3.67
N ASN A 410 -10.65 0.30 -3.33
CA ASN A 410 -9.58 0.09 -4.30
C ASN A 410 -8.57 -0.92 -3.75
N SER A 411 -7.89 -1.59 -4.68
CA SER A 411 -6.64 -2.27 -4.38
C SER A 411 -5.51 -1.24 -4.43
N SER A 412 -4.79 -1.03 -3.34
CA SER A 412 -3.54 -0.26 -3.30
C SER A 412 -2.74 -0.64 -2.07
N SER A 413 -1.42 -0.68 -2.18
CA SER A 413 -0.50 -0.84 -1.04
C SER A 413 0.71 0.05 -1.22
N GLY A 414 1.35 0.40 -0.11
CA GLY A 414 2.59 1.16 -0.07
C GLY A 414 2.41 2.62 0.35
N ASN A 415 3.55 3.31 0.41
CA ASN A 415 3.64 4.73 0.69
C ASN A 415 3.12 5.57 -0.48
N ARG A 416 2.71 6.81 -0.19
CA ARG A 416 2.29 7.76 -1.23
C ARG A 416 3.46 8.31 -2.05
N ILE A 417 4.66 8.21 -1.48
CA ILE A 417 5.93 8.74 -1.95
C ILE A 417 7.03 7.83 -1.40
N GLY A 418 8.08 7.59 -2.17
CA GLY A 418 9.15 6.66 -1.82
C GLY A 418 9.72 5.95 -3.05
N TRP A 419 10.55 4.95 -2.81
CA TRP A 419 11.17 4.12 -3.85
C TRP A 419 10.20 3.10 -4.40
N TYR A 420 10.25 2.85 -5.71
CA TYR A 420 9.50 1.76 -6.33
C TYR A 420 10.03 0.41 -5.83
N ILE A 421 9.13 -0.47 -5.36
CA ILE A 421 9.50 -1.83 -4.91
C ILE A 421 8.69 -2.95 -5.57
N GLY A 422 7.68 -2.62 -6.39
CA GLY A 422 6.82 -3.66 -6.96
C GLY A 422 5.46 -3.19 -7.47
N ARG A 423 4.61 -4.17 -7.77
CA ARG A 423 3.21 -3.97 -8.16
C ARG A 423 2.28 -4.74 -7.21
N VAL A 424 1.09 -4.20 -6.95
CA VAL A 424 0.04 -4.95 -6.25
C VAL A 424 -0.49 -6.04 -7.17
N ASP A 425 -0.49 -7.29 -6.72
CA ASP A 425 -1.08 -8.41 -7.45
C ASP A 425 -2.54 -8.61 -7.04
N ASN A 426 -3.44 -8.49 -8.02
CA ASN A 426 -4.88 -8.65 -7.82
C ASN A 426 -5.42 -9.98 -8.39
N TRP A 427 -4.53 -10.88 -8.81
CA TRP A 427 -4.87 -12.23 -9.25
C TRP A 427 -4.91 -13.19 -8.06
N THR A 428 -5.90 -14.08 -8.06
CA THR A 428 -6.05 -15.09 -6.99
C THR A 428 -5.44 -16.44 -7.36
N GLY A 429 -5.20 -16.67 -8.65
CA GLY A 429 -4.55 -17.87 -9.15
C GLY A 429 -3.04 -17.76 -9.13
N ARG A 430 -2.38 -18.82 -9.60
CA ARG A 430 -0.93 -18.88 -9.69
C ARG A 430 -0.43 -18.33 -11.03
N TRP A 431 0.62 -17.52 -10.99
CA TRP A 431 1.33 -17.06 -12.20
C TRP A 431 2.41 -18.06 -12.63
N ASP A 432 2.70 -18.09 -13.93
CA ASP A 432 3.82 -18.89 -14.45
C ASP A 432 5.19 -18.31 -14.05
N SER A 433 5.26 -16.99 -13.87
CA SER A 433 6.50 -16.23 -13.69
C SER A 433 6.22 -14.86 -13.08
N ILE A 434 7.20 -14.28 -12.38
CA ILE A 434 7.07 -12.95 -11.75
C ILE A 434 6.89 -11.85 -12.81
N GLU A 435 7.52 -12.00 -13.98
CA GLU A 435 7.43 -11.05 -15.09
C GLU A 435 5.97 -10.89 -15.58
N LYS A 436 5.26 -12.01 -15.77
CA LYS A 436 3.83 -11.99 -16.12
C LYS A 436 2.97 -11.34 -15.03
N ALA A 437 3.31 -11.55 -13.75
CA ALA A 437 2.61 -10.92 -12.63
C ALA A 437 2.81 -9.38 -12.61
N ILE A 438 4.01 -8.92 -12.99
CA ILE A 438 4.31 -7.49 -13.13
C ILE A 438 3.61 -6.88 -14.36
N GLU A 439 3.65 -7.54 -15.51
CA GLU A 439 3.01 -7.06 -16.74
C GLU A 439 1.49 -6.92 -16.61
N SER A 440 0.86 -7.78 -15.81
CA SER A 440 -0.58 -7.81 -15.59
C SER A 440 -1.09 -6.72 -14.62
N SER A 441 -0.20 -6.10 -13.83
CA SER A 441 -0.59 -5.09 -12.85
C SER A 441 0.08 -3.74 -13.07
N LYS A 442 -0.74 -2.70 -13.15
CA LYS A 442 -0.30 -1.31 -13.26
C LYS A 442 -0.33 -0.56 -11.94
N ASN A 443 -0.61 -1.25 -10.83
CA ASN A 443 -0.73 -0.64 -9.51
C ASN A 443 0.63 -0.54 -8.81
N ILE A 444 1.22 0.66 -8.86
CA ILE A 444 2.57 0.96 -8.34
C ILE A 444 2.62 0.85 -6.82
N VAL A 445 3.61 0.13 -6.29
CA VAL A 445 3.96 0.11 -4.87
C VAL A 445 5.21 0.96 -4.64
N LEU A 446 5.04 2.10 -3.97
CA LEU A 446 6.15 2.90 -3.47
C LEU A 446 6.40 2.58 -2.00
N TYR A 447 7.65 2.71 -1.55
CA TYR A 447 8.04 2.39 -0.19
C TYR A 447 9.00 3.43 0.40
N ASN A 448 8.70 3.83 1.63
CA ASN A 448 9.57 4.67 2.44
C ASN A 448 9.59 4.13 3.88
N ALA A 449 10.77 3.65 4.28
CA ALA A 449 11.00 2.98 5.55
C ALA A 449 10.90 3.91 6.79
N THR A 450 11.11 5.22 6.64
CA THR A 450 11.21 6.15 7.78
C THR A 450 9.88 6.76 8.23
N VAL A 451 8.76 6.33 7.63
CA VAL A 451 7.43 6.96 7.79
C VAL A 451 6.68 6.47 9.03
N GLY A 452 6.99 5.25 9.52
CA GLY A 452 6.16 4.54 10.47
C GLY A 452 5.96 5.24 11.83
N ASN A 453 6.96 5.95 12.35
CA ASN A 453 6.90 6.68 13.63
C ASN A 453 6.65 8.20 13.48
N LYS A 454 6.58 8.76 12.25
CA LYS A 454 6.36 10.20 12.03
C LYS A 454 4.92 10.65 12.25
N GLU A 455 4.68 11.77 12.90
CA GLU A 455 3.31 12.27 13.17
C GLU A 455 2.68 12.98 11.95
N ASP A 456 1.39 13.30 12.04
CA ASP A 456 0.63 14.11 11.07
C ASP A 456 0.53 13.58 9.63
N ILE A 457 0.78 12.28 9.43
CA ILE A 457 0.56 11.63 8.13
C ILE A 457 -0.89 11.17 8.00
N ALA A 458 -1.64 11.86 7.13
CA ALA A 458 -3.06 11.59 6.91
C ALA A 458 -3.34 10.11 6.57
N GLY A 459 -4.13 9.43 7.38
CA GLY A 459 -4.58 8.06 7.16
C GLY A 459 -3.62 6.97 7.64
N LYS A 460 -2.43 7.32 8.17
CA LYS A 460 -1.54 6.37 8.83
C LYS A 460 -2.23 5.81 10.08
N ILE A 461 -2.16 4.49 10.29
CA ILE A 461 -2.87 3.83 11.41
C ILE A 461 -1.92 3.30 12.49
N THR A 462 -0.62 3.26 12.22
CA THR A 462 0.40 2.76 13.14
C THR A 462 1.42 3.84 13.47
N LYS A 463 1.98 3.76 14.68
CA LYS A 463 3.16 4.52 15.12
C LYS A 463 4.40 3.64 15.27
N ASN A 464 4.25 2.35 14.99
CA ASN A 464 5.34 1.39 15.08
C ASN A 464 6.19 1.49 13.79
N PRO A 465 7.48 1.85 13.86
CA PRO A 465 8.31 1.99 12.66
C PRO A 465 8.85 0.64 12.17
N HIS A 466 8.79 -0.41 12.98
CA HIS A 466 9.52 -1.64 12.73
C HIS A 466 8.95 -2.42 11.55
N ILE A 467 9.87 -3.05 10.83
CA ILE A 467 9.63 -3.83 9.62
C ILE A 467 9.98 -5.28 9.93
N ILE A 468 9.19 -6.22 9.42
CA ILE A 468 9.55 -7.63 9.40
C ILE A 468 9.39 -8.21 7.99
N ILE A 469 10.35 -9.04 7.59
CA ILE A 469 10.37 -9.78 6.33
C ILE A 469 10.52 -11.27 6.65
N THR A 470 9.48 -12.07 6.43
CA THR A 470 9.41 -13.51 6.78
C THR A 470 9.23 -14.40 5.56
N GLY A 471 9.43 -15.72 5.69
CA GLY A 471 9.14 -16.74 4.67
C GLY A 471 10.31 -17.68 4.34
N ALA A 472 10.09 -18.66 3.45
CA ALA A 472 11.07 -19.71 3.19
C ALA A 472 12.35 -19.21 2.47
N THR A 473 13.41 -20.03 2.50
CA THR A 473 14.61 -19.79 1.69
C THR A 473 14.27 -19.83 0.18
N GLY A 474 14.80 -18.88 -0.59
CA GLY A 474 14.59 -18.82 -2.04
C GLY A 474 13.27 -18.17 -2.50
N GLN A 475 12.46 -17.62 -1.59
CA GLN A 475 11.18 -16.98 -1.92
C GLN A 475 11.27 -15.49 -2.26
N GLY A 476 12.43 -14.86 -2.06
CA GLY A 476 12.65 -13.44 -2.39
C GLY A 476 12.88 -12.50 -1.21
N LYS A 477 12.97 -13.00 0.04
CA LYS A 477 13.24 -12.18 1.23
C LYS A 477 14.48 -11.30 1.10
N SER A 478 15.64 -11.92 0.84
CA SER A 478 16.92 -11.21 0.73
C SER A 478 16.93 -10.24 -0.44
N PHE A 479 16.22 -10.58 -1.53
CA PHE A 479 16.05 -9.70 -2.69
C PHE A 479 15.31 -8.41 -2.29
N LEU A 480 14.15 -8.51 -1.63
CA LEU A 480 13.42 -7.35 -1.12
C LEU A 480 14.21 -6.57 -0.07
N ALA A 481 14.83 -7.26 0.89
CA ALA A 481 15.60 -6.63 1.96
C ALA A 481 16.76 -5.77 1.42
N GLN A 482 17.48 -6.29 0.43
CA GLN A 482 18.58 -5.57 -0.21
C GLN A 482 18.10 -4.41 -1.11
N ILE A 483 16.95 -4.55 -1.80
CA ILE A 483 16.32 -3.41 -2.51
C ILE A 483 16.04 -2.28 -1.53
N ILE A 484 15.40 -2.60 -0.39
CA ILE A 484 15.09 -1.62 0.64
C ILE A 484 16.38 -1.02 1.21
N PHE A 485 17.38 -1.84 1.55
CA PHE A 485 18.66 -1.39 2.08
C PHE A 485 19.39 -0.43 1.12
N LEU A 486 19.58 -0.81 -0.15
CA LEU A 486 20.26 0.03 -1.15
C LEU A 486 19.49 1.33 -1.43
N SER A 487 18.17 1.28 -1.37
CA SER A 487 17.30 2.46 -1.53
C SER A 487 17.36 3.40 -0.32
N VAL A 488 17.43 2.87 0.90
CA VAL A 488 17.60 3.69 2.11
C VAL A 488 19.02 4.24 2.21
N ALA A 489 20.03 3.51 1.73
CA ALA A 489 21.41 3.98 1.63
C ALA A 489 21.62 5.17 0.66
N LEU A 490 20.60 5.58 -0.10
CA LEU A 490 20.61 6.83 -0.89
C LEU A 490 20.04 8.03 -0.11
N GLN A 491 19.28 7.77 0.96
CA GLN A 491 18.60 8.78 1.75
C GLN A 491 19.51 9.31 2.86
N ASN A 492 19.14 10.47 3.41
CA ASN A 492 19.76 11.05 4.60
C ASN A 492 19.32 10.30 5.88
N VAL A 493 19.60 8.99 5.90
CA VAL A 493 19.25 8.04 6.94
C VAL A 493 20.49 7.25 7.28
N LYS A 494 20.79 7.15 8.57
CA LYS A 494 21.90 6.35 9.06
C LYS A 494 21.50 4.88 9.06
N THR A 495 22.30 4.05 8.41
CA THR A 495 21.94 2.67 8.11
C THR A 495 22.98 1.72 8.67
N LEU A 496 22.54 0.76 9.49
CA LEU A 496 23.33 -0.37 9.95
C LEU A 496 22.76 -1.66 9.36
N TYR A 497 23.58 -2.46 8.70
CA TYR A 497 23.19 -3.77 8.19
C TYR A 497 24.04 -4.86 8.83
N ILE A 498 23.42 -5.81 9.51
CA ILE A 498 24.11 -6.92 10.17
C ILE A 498 23.97 -8.16 9.30
N ASP A 499 25.09 -8.60 8.75
CA ASP A 499 25.22 -9.77 7.87
C ASP A 499 26.01 -10.88 8.59
N PRO A 500 25.33 -11.81 9.28
CA PRO A 500 26.00 -12.94 9.91
C PRO A 500 26.55 -13.96 8.88
N LYS A 501 26.12 -13.92 7.62
CA LYS A 501 26.53 -14.89 6.58
C LYS A 501 27.79 -14.48 5.83
N ARG A 502 28.18 -13.19 5.89
CA ARG A 502 29.37 -12.64 5.18
C ARG A 502 29.26 -12.78 3.65
N GLU A 503 28.06 -12.70 3.13
CA GLU A 503 27.80 -12.85 1.70
C GLU A 503 27.81 -11.48 1.00
N LEU A 504 27.31 -10.43 1.66
CA LEU A 504 27.09 -9.11 1.05
C LEU A 504 28.38 -8.45 0.61
N ARG A 505 29.37 -8.32 1.51
CA ARG A 505 30.64 -7.65 1.17
C ARG A 505 31.34 -8.35 0.03
N ASN A 506 31.50 -9.67 0.14
CA ASN A 506 32.19 -10.48 -0.85
C ASN A 506 31.52 -10.35 -2.21
N HIS A 507 30.19 -10.43 -2.25
CA HIS A 507 29.43 -10.31 -3.48
C HIS A 507 29.52 -8.90 -4.07
N TYR A 508 29.24 -7.86 -3.29
CA TYR A 508 29.29 -6.46 -3.75
C TYR A 508 30.68 -6.10 -4.26
N GLN A 509 31.73 -6.45 -3.53
CA GLN A 509 33.11 -6.20 -3.96
C GLN A 509 33.46 -6.94 -5.26
N GLN A 510 32.97 -8.17 -5.46
CA GLN A 510 33.15 -8.86 -6.75
C GLN A 510 32.45 -8.14 -7.90
N VAL A 511 31.21 -7.67 -7.68
CA VAL A 511 30.41 -6.99 -8.70
C VAL A 511 31.02 -5.64 -9.07
N ILE A 512 31.31 -4.77 -8.10
CA ILE A 512 31.81 -3.41 -8.38
C ILE A 512 33.23 -3.38 -8.94
N ASN A 513 34.03 -4.41 -8.67
CA ASN A 513 35.38 -4.56 -9.23
C ASN A 513 35.37 -5.19 -10.63
N SER A 514 34.22 -5.65 -11.13
CA SER A 514 34.12 -6.10 -12.52
C SER A 514 34.29 -4.90 -13.47
N PRO A 515 35.08 -5.03 -14.57
CA PRO A 515 35.30 -3.93 -15.52
C PRO A 515 34.01 -3.43 -16.17
N GLU A 516 33.04 -4.34 -16.36
CA GLU A 516 31.73 -4.02 -16.93
C GLU A 516 30.93 -3.11 -16.01
N PHE A 517 30.76 -3.50 -14.73
CA PHE A 517 30.01 -2.72 -13.75
C PHE A 517 30.66 -1.35 -13.50
N ALA A 518 31.99 -1.32 -13.30
CA ALA A 518 32.70 -0.07 -13.04
C ALA A 518 32.58 0.94 -14.19
N LYS A 519 32.42 0.45 -15.43
CA LYS A 519 32.22 1.28 -16.62
C LYS A 519 30.77 1.74 -16.78
N LEU A 520 29.80 0.85 -16.57
CA LEU A 520 28.38 1.13 -16.77
C LEU A 520 27.76 1.94 -15.61
N TYR A 521 28.19 1.66 -14.38
CA TYR A 521 27.58 2.17 -13.15
C TYR A 521 28.60 2.80 -12.19
N PRO A 522 29.38 3.81 -12.62
CA PRO A 522 30.43 4.43 -11.81
C PRO A 522 29.90 5.06 -10.52
N GLU A 523 28.74 5.72 -10.55
CA GLU A 523 28.15 6.36 -9.37
C GLU A 523 27.65 5.32 -8.35
N ARG A 524 27.06 4.20 -8.81
CA ARG A 524 26.70 3.09 -7.90
C ARG A 524 27.93 2.47 -7.26
N LYS A 525 28.99 2.27 -8.04
CA LYS A 525 30.28 1.80 -7.52
C LYS A 525 30.78 2.73 -6.42
N LYS A 526 30.80 4.05 -6.67
CA LYS A 526 31.22 5.06 -5.69
C LYS A 526 30.37 5.01 -4.41
N GLN A 527 29.06 4.81 -4.53
CA GLN A 527 28.17 4.63 -3.38
C GLN A 527 28.60 3.43 -2.52
N ILE A 528 28.85 2.28 -3.15
CA ILE A 528 29.23 1.04 -2.43
C ILE A 528 30.64 1.15 -1.85
N GLU A 529 31.58 1.79 -2.56
CA GLU A 529 32.93 2.07 -2.04
C GLU A 529 32.91 2.99 -0.82
N ALA A 530 31.89 3.84 -0.68
CA ALA A 530 31.69 4.70 0.48
C ALA A 530 31.07 3.96 1.68
N PHE A 531 30.55 2.74 1.51
CA PHE A 531 30.03 1.96 2.64
C PHE A 531 31.14 1.55 3.59
N ASN A 532 30.88 1.69 4.89
CA ASN A 532 31.79 1.24 5.93
C ASN A 532 31.59 -0.27 6.18
N PHE A 533 32.43 -1.10 5.59
CA PHE A 533 32.43 -2.55 5.82
C PHE A 533 33.29 -2.89 7.04
N VAL A 534 32.68 -3.48 8.07
CA VAL A 534 33.39 -3.94 9.26
C VAL A 534 33.20 -5.44 9.45
N THR A 535 34.29 -6.20 9.48
CA THR A 535 34.27 -7.63 9.75
C THR A 535 34.78 -7.92 11.15
N LEU A 536 33.90 -8.38 12.03
CA LEU A 536 34.21 -8.83 13.38
C LEU A 536 34.73 -10.26 13.35
N ASP A 537 36.05 -10.41 13.45
CA ASP A 537 36.74 -11.70 13.44
C ASP A 537 37.75 -11.77 14.58
N SER A 538 37.48 -12.60 15.59
CA SER A 538 38.34 -12.75 16.76
C SER A 538 39.71 -13.37 16.45
N SER A 539 39.86 -14.03 15.29
CA SER A 539 41.16 -14.57 14.86
C SER A 539 42.14 -13.48 14.40
N LEU A 540 41.64 -12.27 14.13
CA LEU A 540 42.45 -11.12 13.73
C LEU A 540 42.75 -10.25 14.96
N PRO A 541 44.03 -10.12 15.41
CA PRO A 541 44.37 -9.31 16.56
C PRO A 541 43.95 -7.84 16.45
N SER A 542 43.88 -7.30 15.22
CA SER A 542 43.39 -5.94 14.95
C SER A 542 41.93 -5.73 15.34
N ASN A 543 41.14 -6.80 15.44
CA ASN A 543 39.74 -6.77 15.83
C ASN A 543 39.53 -6.95 17.34
N HIS A 544 40.59 -7.20 18.11
CA HIS A 544 40.43 -7.44 19.55
C HIS A 544 39.97 -6.17 20.24
N GLY A 545 38.84 -6.25 20.94
CA GLY A 545 38.27 -5.13 21.68
C GLY A 545 37.48 -4.10 20.87
N VAL A 546 37.19 -4.35 19.59
CA VAL A 546 36.40 -3.43 18.75
C VAL A 546 34.95 -3.26 19.20
N LEU A 547 34.41 -4.25 19.93
CA LEU A 547 33.08 -4.26 20.54
C LEU A 547 33.14 -4.06 22.06
N ASP A 548 34.27 -3.60 22.59
CA ASP A 548 34.42 -3.46 24.04
C ASP A 548 33.42 -2.43 24.59
N PRO A 549 32.52 -2.82 25.52
CA PRO A 549 31.48 -1.93 26.03
C PRO A 549 32.06 -0.69 26.73
N ILE A 550 33.24 -0.79 27.36
CA ILE A 550 33.91 0.35 28.01
C ILE A 550 34.51 1.31 26.99
N VAL A 551 34.91 0.80 25.81
CA VAL A 551 35.49 1.61 24.74
C VAL A 551 34.41 2.30 23.90
N VAL A 552 33.28 1.62 23.68
CA VAL A 552 32.28 1.98 22.65
C VAL A 552 31.08 2.73 23.22
N LEU A 553 30.69 2.47 24.47
CA LEU A 553 29.47 3.03 25.08
C LEU A 553 29.79 4.13 26.09
N GLU A 554 28.78 4.93 26.42
CA GLU A 554 28.84 5.85 27.56
C GLU A 554 28.90 5.08 28.88
N LYS A 555 29.47 5.71 29.92
CA LYS A 555 29.83 5.06 31.18
C LYS A 555 28.71 4.23 31.79
N GLU A 556 27.51 4.78 31.93
CA GLU A 556 26.38 4.10 32.55
C GLU A 556 26.01 2.82 31.79
N GLN A 557 25.92 2.91 30.45
CA GLN A 557 25.62 1.78 29.58
C GLN A 557 26.77 0.76 29.57
N ALA A 558 28.00 1.24 29.54
CA ALA A 558 29.20 0.40 29.58
C ALA A 558 29.23 -0.47 30.84
N VAL A 559 28.94 0.12 32.00
CA VAL A 559 28.90 -0.59 33.29
C VAL A 559 27.82 -1.67 33.29
N GLU A 560 26.61 -1.35 32.82
CA GLU A 560 25.51 -2.30 32.75
C GLU A 560 25.83 -3.49 31.84
N VAL A 561 26.29 -3.22 30.62
CA VAL A 561 26.60 -4.24 29.61
C VAL A 561 27.77 -5.11 30.08
N ALA A 562 28.84 -4.50 30.58
CA ALA A 562 29.99 -5.22 31.12
C ALA A 562 29.57 -6.15 32.27
N LYS A 563 28.71 -5.67 33.18
CA LYS A 563 28.21 -6.47 34.29
C LYS A 563 27.38 -7.66 33.80
N ASN A 564 26.42 -7.43 32.91
CA ASN A 564 25.58 -8.48 32.34
C ASN A 564 26.41 -9.55 31.62
N MET A 565 27.43 -9.14 30.86
CA MET A 565 28.35 -10.05 30.18
C MET A 565 29.11 -10.95 31.17
N LEU A 566 29.74 -10.37 32.20
CA LEU A 566 30.50 -11.16 33.17
C LEU A 566 29.60 -12.04 34.03
N GLU A 567 28.42 -11.55 34.46
CA GLU A 567 27.44 -12.34 35.20
C GLU A 567 26.96 -13.55 34.38
N PHE A 568 26.69 -13.37 33.09
CA PHE A 568 26.28 -14.45 32.20
C PHE A 568 27.38 -15.51 32.03
N LEU A 569 28.63 -15.09 31.83
CA LEU A 569 29.76 -16.01 31.74
C LEU A 569 29.95 -16.81 33.03
N LEU A 570 29.67 -16.20 34.18
CA LEU A 570 29.80 -16.83 35.50
C LEU A 570 28.64 -17.75 35.88
N GLN A 571 27.53 -17.78 35.14
CA GLN A 571 26.46 -18.77 35.37
C GLN A 571 26.92 -20.23 35.20
N ALA A 572 28.10 -20.46 34.58
CA ALA A 572 28.70 -21.79 34.44
C ALA A 572 29.40 -22.27 35.72
N VAL A 573 29.64 -21.35 36.65
CA VAL A 573 30.41 -21.59 37.87
C VAL A 573 29.43 -21.77 39.02
N ASP A 574 29.50 -22.92 39.68
CA ASP A 574 28.74 -23.16 40.90
C ASP A 574 29.25 -22.23 42.03
N ASP A 575 28.32 -21.72 42.86
CA ASP A 575 28.61 -20.99 44.11
C ASP A 575 29.38 -19.65 44.01
N VAL A 576 29.10 -18.82 42.99
CA VAL A 576 29.62 -17.43 42.94
C VAL A 576 29.09 -16.59 44.12
N THR A 577 29.99 -16.13 44.98
CA THR A 577 29.66 -15.44 46.24
C THR A 577 29.23 -13.98 46.05
N MET A 578 28.56 -13.41 47.05
CA MET A 578 28.21 -11.97 47.06
C MET A 578 29.44 -11.06 47.02
N ASP A 579 30.51 -11.45 47.72
CA ASP A 579 31.79 -10.72 47.72
C ASP A 579 32.39 -10.68 46.31
N GLN A 580 32.38 -11.81 45.59
CA GLN A 580 32.87 -11.89 44.20
C GLN A 580 32.04 -11.01 43.25
N LYS A 581 30.71 -11.04 43.35
CA LYS A 581 29.83 -10.17 42.54
C LYS A 581 30.05 -8.68 42.83
N THR A 582 30.28 -8.35 44.10
CA THR A 582 30.60 -6.98 44.53
C THR A 582 31.93 -6.52 43.92
N ALA A 583 32.98 -7.35 44.03
CA ALA A 583 34.29 -7.06 43.48
C ALA A 583 34.28 -6.86 41.95
N ILE A 584 33.51 -7.67 41.21
CA ILE A 584 33.30 -7.50 39.77
C ILE A 584 32.68 -6.13 39.48
N THR A 585 31.62 -5.77 40.19
CA THR A 585 30.91 -4.50 40.00
C THR A 585 31.82 -3.31 40.30
N GLU A 586 32.58 -3.36 41.39
CA GLU A 586 33.55 -2.31 41.75
C GLU A 586 34.68 -2.20 40.72
N ALA A 587 35.21 -3.33 40.24
CA ALA A 587 36.26 -3.34 39.22
C ALA A 587 35.77 -2.71 37.91
N ILE A 588 34.56 -3.01 37.45
CA ILE A 588 33.96 -2.41 36.25
C ILE A 588 33.83 -0.90 36.43
N ASN A 589 33.24 -0.43 37.53
CA ASN A 589 33.04 1.00 37.77
C ASN A 589 34.37 1.78 37.78
N ILE A 590 35.40 1.26 38.45
CA ILE A 590 36.72 1.90 38.50
C ILE A 590 37.35 2.02 37.11
N ILE A 591 37.23 1.00 36.26
CA ILE A 591 37.80 1.05 34.91
C ILE A 591 36.98 1.95 33.99
N ALA A 592 35.65 1.93 34.09
CA ALA A 592 34.78 2.84 33.34
C ALA A 592 35.04 4.31 33.71
N GLU A 593 35.24 4.63 34.99
CA GLU A 593 35.63 5.98 35.45
C GLU A 593 36.99 6.42 34.90
N LYS A 594 37.98 5.52 34.89
CA LYS A 594 39.29 5.82 34.30
C LYS A 594 39.18 6.12 32.81
N ARG A 595 38.32 5.39 32.10
CA ARG A 595 38.06 5.63 30.68
C ARG A 595 37.39 6.98 30.43
N GLU A 596 36.39 7.32 31.23
CA GLU A 596 35.71 8.64 31.20
C GLU A 596 36.70 9.79 31.46
N GLN A 597 37.71 9.56 32.29
CA GLN A 597 38.83 10.50 32.53
C GLN A 597 39.87 10.54 31.40
N GLY A 598 39.65 9.84 30.28
CA GLY A 598 40.52 9.83 29.10
C GLY A 598 41.69 8.84 29.18
N GLN A 599 41.72 7.92 30.14
CA GLN A 599 42.76 6.90 30.19
C GLN A 599 42.52 5.80 29.14
N ALA A 600 43.60 5.31 28.54
CA ALA A 600 43.58 4.17 27.63
C ALA A 600 43.41 2.86 28.42
N VAL A 601 42.17 2.58 28.84
CA VAL A 601 41.77 1.34 29.51
C VAL A 601 40.53 0.75 28.83
N GLY A 602 40.36 -0.56 28.94
CA GLY A 602 39.22 -1.32 28.42
C GLY A 602 38.87 -2.50 29.32
N PHE A 603 38.06 -3.40 28.82
CA PHE A 603 37.48 -4.51 29.59
C PHE A 603 38.54 -5.51 30.07
N LYS A 604 39.69 -5.64 29.39
CA LYS A 604 40.81 -6.46 29.89
C LYS A 604 41.34 -5.94 31.22
N GLN A 605 41.35 -4.63 31.45
CA GLN A 605 41.81 -4.07 32.73
C GLN A 605 40.88 -4.40 33.90
N VAL A 606 39.61 -4.72 33.65
CA VAL A 606 38.70 -5.25 34.68
C VAL A 606 39.18 -6.62 35.13
N LEU A 607 39.52 -7.50 34.18
CA LEU A 607 40.00 -8.85 34.47
C LEU A 607 41.36 -8.83 35.18
N GLU A 608 42.29 -7.97 34.74
CA GLU A 608 43.59 -7.81 35.40
C GLU A 608 43.45 -7.27 36.82
N ARG A 609 42.52 -6.33 37.05
CA ARG A 609 42.24 -5.84 38.40
C ARG A 609 41.73 -6.95 39.32
N LEU A 610 40.81 -7.79 38.84
CA LEU A 610 40.32 -8.93 39.61
C LEU A 610 41.44 -9.94 39.90
N LYS A 611 42.31 -10.24 38.92
CA LYS A 611 43.45 -11.15 39.10
C LYS A 611 44.47 -10.70 40.15
N MET A 612 44.57 -9.39 40.38
CA MET A 612 45.51 -8.78 41.33
C MET A 612 44.88 -8.52 42.70
N ASP A 613 43.65 -8.96 42.95
CA ASP A 613 42.99 -8.80 44.25
C ASP A 613 43.75 -9.57 45.35
N GLU A 614 43.77 -9.01 46.56
CA GLU A 614 44.44 -9.64 47.71
C GLU A 614 43.72 -10.90 48.18
N LYS A 615 42.39 -10.99 47.97
CA LYS A 615 41.62 -12.19 48.29
C LYS A 615 41.72 -13.20 47.15
N ASP A 616 42.22 -14.40 47.47
CA ASP A 616 42.47 -15.44 46.46
C ASP A 616 41.19 -15.95 45.75
N ASP A 617 40.04 -15.90 46.43
CA ASP A 617 38.74 -16.27 45.84
C ASP A 617 38.27 -15.27 44.76
N ILE A 618 38.57 -13.98 44.90
CA ILE A 618 38.34 -12.95 43.87
C ILE A 618 39.39 -13.08 42.75
N ALA A 619 40.66 -13.26 43.11
CA ALA A 619 41.74 -13.46 42.14
C ALA A 619 41.49 -14.68 41.24
N SER A 620 40.92 -15.75 41.80
CA SER A 620 40.51 -16.95 41.07
C SER A 620 39.46 -16.65 40.00
N VAL A 621 38.46 -15.80 40.29
CA VAL A 621 37.45 -15.37 39.31
C VAL A 621 38.10 -14.62 38.15
N GLY A 622 39.03 -13.70 38.45
CA GLY A 622 39.78 -12.98 37.42
C GLY A 622 40.59 -13.92 36.51
N ARG A 623 41.25 -14.94 37.10
CA ARG A 623 41.99 -15.97 36.34
C ARG A 623 41.07 -16.79 35.45
N TYR A 624 39.91 -17.20 35.96
CA TYR A 624 38.91 -17.97 35.22
C TYR A 624 38.36 -17.18 34.03
N LEU A 625 37.86 -15.95 34.24
CA LEU A 625 37.33 -15.11 33.17
C LEU A 625 38.38 -14.83 32.09
N THR A 626 39.62 -14.57 32.49
CA THR A 626 40.74 -14.39 31.56
C THR A 626 40.95 -15.63 30.70
N SER A 627 40.85 -16.83 31.28
CA SER A 627 41.03 -18.09 30.55
C SER A 627 39.93 -18.34 29.50
N ILE A 628 38.70 -17.88 29.75
CA ILE A 628 37.57 -18.02 28.81
C ILE A 628 37.66 -16.99 27.69
N VAL A 629 38.11 -15.78 28.01
CA VAL A 629 38.27 -14.72 27.00
C VAL A 629 39.40 -15.05 26.04
N THR A 630 40.52 -15.53 26.54
CA THR A 630 41.72 -15.78 25.73
C THR A 630 41.46 -16.82 24.63
N ASN A 631 41.85 -16.52 23.39
CA ASN A 631 41.64 -17.36 22.20
C ASN A 631 40.16 -17.73 21.93
N SER A 632 39.22 -16.88 22.33
CA SER A 632 37.79 -17.09 22.05
C SER A 632 37.15 -15.90 21.33
N ILE A 633 35.91 -16.06 20.89
CA ILE A 633 35.15 -15.00 20.21
C ILE A 633 34.99 -13.74 21.08
N LEU A 634 35.11 -13.89 22.42
CA LEU A 634 35.05 -12.78 23.37
C LEU A 634 36.19 -11.79 23.19
N GLU A 635 37.32 -12.15 22.58
CA GLU A 635 38.41 -11.18 22.35
C GLU A 635 37.93 -9.95 21.56
N LEU A 636 36.85 -10.05 20.79
CA LEU A 636 36.19 -8.92 20.13
C LEU A 636 35.66 -7.85 21.11
N ALA A 637 35.24 -8.24 22.31
CA ALA A 637 34.67 -7.34 23.31
C ALA A 637 35.63 -6.99 24.46
N PHE A 638 36.87 -7.51 24.45
CA PHE A 638 37.84 -7.26 25.51
C PHE A 638 39.07 -6.53 24.96
N SER A 639 39.05 -5.20 25.02
CA SER A 639 40.17 -4.31 24.68
C SER A 639 41.09 -4.09 25.87
N ASP A 640 42.35 -3.77 25.58
CA ASP A 640 43.28 -3.18 26.54
C ASP A 640 43.14 -1.64 26.63
N GLY A 641 42.17 -1.06 25.91
CA GLY A 641 41.91 0.38 25.86
C GLY A 641 42.56 1.11 24.69
N THR A 642 43.41 0.43 23.92
CA THR A 642 44.13 1.00 22.77
C THR A 642 43.41 0.78 21.43
N THR A 643 42.51 -0.19 21.36
CA THR A 643 41.70 -0.47 20.16
C THR A 643 40.75 0.68 19.86
N GLN A 644 40.68 1.09 18.60
CA GLN A 644 39.59 1.94 18.14
C GLN A 644 38.31 1.09 18.06
N GLY A 645 37.33 1.40 18.90
CA GLY A 645 36.02 0.75 18.88
C GLY A 645 35.25 0.99 17.58
N LEU A 646 34.18 0.24 17.36
CA LEU A 646 33.24 0.50 16.27
C LEU A 646 32.78 1.96 16.30
N ASN A 647 32.89 2.64 15.15
CA ASN A 647 32.43 4.01 15.04
C ASN A 647 30.94 4.10 14.72
N TYR A 648 30.34 5.20 15.15
CA TYR A 648 28.95 5.54 14.89
C TYR A 648 28.83 6.69 13.88
N ASP A 649 29.89 7.10 13.20
CA ASP A 649 29.88 8.32 12.39
C ASP A 649 29.60 8.04 10.91
N SER A 650 29.87 6.81 10.47
CA SER A 650 29.59 6.38 9.11
C SER A 650 28.08 6.32 8.85
N ARG A 651 27.63 6.93 7.74
CA ARG A 651 26.20 6.94 7.38
C ARG A 651 25.68 5.55 7.04
N VAL A 652 26.45 4.74 6.31
CA VAL A 652 26.09 3.35 5.97
C VAL A 652 27.18 2.42 6.46
N THR A 653 26.82 1.52 7.36
CA THR A 653 27.72 0.51 7.92
C THR A 653 27.16 -0.89 7.68
N ILE A 654 28.00 -1.78 7.15
CA ILE A 654 27.68 -3.21 7.02
C ILE A 654 28.61 -3.97 7.98
N LEU A 655 28.01 -4.62 8.98
CA LEU A 655 28.69 -5.35 10.03
C LEU A 655 28.58 -6.85 9.78
N GLU A 656 29.72 -7.49 9.58
CA GLU A 656 29.84 -8.94 9.43
C GLU A 656 30.33 -9.57 10.73
N VAL A 657 29.72 -10.66 11.19
CA VAL A 657 30.15 -11.35 12.42
C VAL A 657 30.67 -12.74 12.09
N ASN A 658 31.98 -12.97 12.26
CA ASN A 658 32.61 -14.28 11.99
C ASN A 658 32.45 -15.24 13.18
N ASN A 659 32.24 -16.52 12.87
CA ASN A 659 32.19 -17.63 13.84
C ASN A 659 31.12 -17.49 14.94
N LEU A 660 30.06 -16.70 14.75
CA LEU A 660 28.95 -16.69 15.71
C LEU A 660 28.22 -18.05 15.67
N LYS A 661 28.33 -18.86 16.74
CA LYS A 661 27.58 -20.12 16.88
C LYS A 661 26.67 -20.03 18.09
N LEU A 662 25.38 -20.19 17.87
CA LEU A 662 24.38 -20.16 18.93
C LEU A 662 23.84 -21.56 19.26
N PRO A 663 23.29 -21.74 20.48
CA PRO A 663 22.75 -23.02 20.92
C PRO A 663 21.71 -23.58 19.95
N LYS A 664 21.69 -24.92 19.82
CA LYS A 664 20.57 -25.64 19.22
C LYS A 664 19.43 -25.77 20.24
N ASP A 665 18.18 -25.77 19.77
CA ASP A 665 16.99 -25.78 20.62
C ASP A 665 17.00 -26.91 21.67
N ASN A 666 16.48 -26.59 22.87
CA ASN A 666 16.22 -27.54 23.96
C ASN A 666 17.42 -28.29 24.54
N SER A 667 18.67 -27.88 24.27
CA SER A 667 19.81 -28.45 25.01
C SER A 667 19.89 -27.83 26.41
N THR A 668 19.70 -28.64 27.45
CA THR A 668 19.98 -28.26 28.86
C THR A 668 21.47 -27.99 29.14
N LYS A 669 22.34 -28.18 28.15
CA LYS A 669 23.78 -27.91 28.21
C LYS A 669 24.21 -27.04 27.03
N ILE A 670 24.49 -25.77 27.32
CA ILE A 670 25.12 -24.82 26.39
C ILE A 670 26.63 -25.08 26.39
N SER A 671 27.25 -25.21 25.22
CA SER A 671 28.71 -25.32 25.10
C SER A 671 29.40 -23.98 25.40
N ASP A 672 30.67 -24.02 25.81
CA ASP A 672 31.43 -22.79 26.10
C ASP A 672 31.49 -21.83 24.91
N HIS A 673 31.57 -22.36 23.68
CA HIS A 673 31.57 -21.54 22.47
C HIS A 673 30.21 -20.85 22.23
N GLU A 674 29.10 -21.54 22.50
CA GLU A 674 27.76 -20.97 22.38
C GLU A 674 27.53 -19.92 23.47
N ARG A 675 27.99 -20.18 24.70
CA ARG A 675 27.95 -19.22 25.82
C ARG A 675 28.74 -17.96 25.50
N ASN A 676 29.95 -18.11 24.98
CA ASN A 676 30.79 -16.97 24.60
C ASN A 676 30.15 -16.14 23.47
N SER A 677 29.46 -16.80 22.53
CA SER A 677 28.74 -16.11 21.46
C SER A 677 27.54 -15.32 22.00
N ILE A 678 26.75 -15.88 22.91
CA ILE A 678 25.64 -15.16 23.58
C ILE A 678 26.18 -13.97 24.39
N ALA A 679 27.26 -14.15 25.13
CA ALA A 679 27.89 -13.08 25.89
C ALA A 679 28.31 -11.91 24.98
N LEU A 680 28.90 -12.20 23.81
CA LEU A 680 29.23 -11.18 22.81
C LEU A 680 27.99 -10.44 22.27
N MET A 681 26.83 -11.11 22.20
CA MET A 681 25.58 -10.48 21.75
C MET A 681 25.07 -9.39 22.68
N PHE A 682 25.44 -9.39 23.97
CA PHE A 682 25.15 -8.23 24.82
C PHE A 682 25.87 -6.98 24.34
N ALA A 683 27.16 -7.10 24.00
CA ALA A 683 27.94 -5.98 23.47
C ALA A 683 27.42 -5.52 22.10
N LEU A 684 27.14 -6.46 21.19
CA LEU A 684 26.57 -6.14 19.88
C LEU A 684 25.18 -5.51 20.00
N GLY A 685 24.33 -6.06 20.85
CA GLY A 685 22.98 -5.55 21.10
C GLY A 685 23.01 -4.15 21.69
N ALA A 686 23.92 -3.88 22.62
CA ALA A 686 24.12 -2.54 23.17
C ALA A 686 24.66 -1.56 22.13
N PHE A 687 25.59 -1.99 21.27
CA PHE A 687 26.05 -1.16 20.15
C PHE A 687 24.89 -0.73 19.25
N CYS A 688 24.03 -1.68 18.85
CA CYS A 688 22.88 -1.44 18.00
C CYS A 688 21.84 -0.53 18.69
N THR A 689 21.55 -0.80 19.97
CA THR A 689 20.69 0.03 20.82
C THR A 689 21.20 1.48 20.85
N HIS A 690 22.49 1.68 21.12
CA HIS A 690 23.12 3.00 21.16
C HIS A 690 23.09 3.69 19.79
N PHE A 691 23.30 2.94 18.69
CA PHE A 691 23.22 3.46 17.32
C PHE A 691 21.88 4.18 17.05
N GLY A 692 20.76 3.58 17.48
CA GLY A 692 19.43 4.14 17.26
C GLY A 692 18.99 5.24 18.24
N GLU A 693 19.63 5.37 19.41
CA GLU A 693 19.21 6.36 20.42
C GLU A 693 20.14 7.57 20.59
N ARG A 694 21.37 7.48 20.04
CA ARG A 694 22.44 8.49 20.20
C ARG A 694 22.01 9.89 19.77
N ASN A 695 21.24 10.04 18.69
CA ASN A 695 20.77 11.34 18.21
C ASN A 695 19.30 11.29 17.79
N GLU A 696 18.44 12.00 18.53
CA GLU A 696 16.99 12.04 18.26
C GLU A 696 16.62 12.74 16.94
N ASN A 697 17.51 13.59 16.43
CA ASN A 697 17.30 14.35 15.20
C ASN A 697 17.76 13.59 13.93
N GLU A 698 18.43 12.45 14.08
CA GLU A 698 18.84 11.60 12.96
C GLU A 698 17.81 10.48 12.75
N ASP A 699 17.42 10.25 11.51
CA ASP A 699 16.71 9.03 11.13
C ASP A 699 17.71 7.87 11.05
N THR A 700 17.41 6.78 11.74
CA THR A 700 18.25 5.57 11.77
C THR A 700 17.46 4.34 11.35
N ILE A 701 18.12 3.41 10.67
CA ILE A 701 17.56 2.11 10.34
C ILE A 701 18.59 1.00 10.58
N GLU A 702 18.13 -0.12 11.12
CA GLU A 702 18.94 -1.28 11.45
C GLU A 702 18.35 -2.52 10.79
N PHE A 703 19.08 -3.14 9.87
CA PHE A 703 18.72 -4.40 9.22
C PHE A 703 19.42 -5.55 9.93
N PHE A 704 18.63 -6.53 10.38
CA PHE A 704 19.14 -7.78 10.94
C PHE A 704 18.76 -8.93 10.02
N ASP A 705 19.74 -9.42 9.26
CA ASP A 705 19.58 -10.66 8.50
C ASP A 705 19.75 -11.87 9.42
N GLU A 706 18.97 -12.93 9.16
CA GLU A 706 18.85 -14.12 10.03
C GLU A 706 18.57 -13.78 11.51
N ALA A 707 17.63 -12.87 11.76
CA ALA A 707 17.30 -12.39 13.11
C ALA A 707 16.93 -13.52 14.10
N TRP A 708 16.46 -14.68 13.61
CA TRP A 708 16.18 -15.87 14.43
C TRP A 708 17.37 -16.31 15.29
N ILE A 709 18.60 -16.04 14.84
CA ILE A 709 19.84 -16.30 15.58
C ILE A 709 19.71 -15.68 16.97
N LEU A 710 19.36 -14.39 17.05
CA LEU A 710 19.20 -13.68 18.32
C LEU A 710 17.96 -14.14 19.11
N MET A 711 16.89 -14.51 18.41
CA MET A 711 15.62 -14.88 19.03
C MET A 711 15.65 -16.23 19.75
N LYS A 712 16.72 -17.03 19.65
CA LYS A 712 16.83 -18.33 20.35
C LYS A 712 17.16 -18.27 21.83
N SER A 713 17.77 -17.18 22.29
CA SER A 713 18.16 -17.00 23.70
C SER A 713 17.25 -15.98 24.40
N ALA A 714 17.03 -16.13 25.70
CA ALA A 714 16.24 -15.16 26.47
C ALA A 714 16.90 -13.77 26.45
N GLU A 715 18.23 -13.76 26.49
CA GLU A 715 19.10 -12.61 26.43
C GLU A 715 19.01 -11.88 25.08
N GLY A 716 19.11 -12.62 23.97
CA GLY A 716 18.97 -12.06 22.62
C GLY A 716 17.56 -11.53 22.34
N LYS A 717 16.51 -12.21 22.83
CA LYS A 717 15.14 -11.68 22.79
C LYS A 717 15.02 -10.35 23.55
N ALA A 718 15.68 -10.21 24.69
CA ALA A 718 15.67 -8.96 25.46
C ALA A 718 16.33 -7.79 24.70
N VAL A 719 17.42 -8.06 23.97
CA VAL A 719 18.07 -7.07 23.08
C VAL A 719 17.09 -6.58 22.01
N ILE A 720 16.49 -7.50 21.24
CA ILE A 720 15.52 -7.13 20.19
C ILE A 720 14.31 -6.38 20.78
N LYS A 721 13.82 -6.79 21.95
CA LYS A 721 12.74 -6.10 22.67
C LYS A 721 13.12 -4.65 23.02
N ASN A 722 14.35 -4.42 23.49
CA ASN A 722 14.82 -3.07 23.81
C ASN A 722 14.89 -2.19 22.56
N MET A 723 15.46 -2.72 21.47
CA MET A 723 15.57 -2.00 20.20
C MET A 723 14.20 -1.63 19.62
N ARG A 724 13.22 -2.54 19.71
CA ARG A 724 11.82 -2.29 19.33
C ARG A 724 11.13 -1.23 20.22
N ARG A 725 11.55 -1.11 21.47
CA ARG A 725 11.02 -0.07 22.37
C ARG A 725 11.58 1.30 22.02
N ILE A 726 12.89 1.36 21.77
CA ILE A 726 13.62 2.59 21.44
C ILE A 726 13.11 3.21 20.13
N GLY A 727 12.90 2.40 19.09
CA GLY A 727 12.42 2.92 17.80
C GLY A 727 11.06 3.61 17.85
N ARG A 728 10.23 3.37 18.87
CA ARG A 728 8.96 4.09 19.01
C ARG A 728 9.12 5.50 19.58
N SER A 729 10.13 5.72 20.41
CA SER A 729 10.41 7.02 21.02
C SER A 729 11.50 7.80 20.29
N LYS A 730 12.34 7.13 19.52
CA LYS A 730 13.44 7.68 18.73
C LYS A 730 13.13 7.51 17.26
N ASN A 731 13.82 8.24 16.39
CA ASN A 731 13.66 8.11 14.94
C ASN A 731 14.36 6.85 14.37
N ASN A 732 14.22 5.70 15.05
CA ASN A 732 14.90 4.45 14.71
C ASN A 732 13.94 3.37 14.17
N THR A 733 14.32 2.75 13.06
CA THR A 733 13.59 1.66 12.42
C THR A 733 14.38 0.36 12.50
N LEU A 734 13.80 -0.66 13.14
CA LEU A 734 14.35 -2.02 13.11
C LEU A 734 13.69 -2.83 11.98
N ALA A 735 14.49 -3.38 11.08
CA ALA A 735 14.07 -4.30 10.02
C ALA A 735 14.60 -5.71 10.31
N LEU A 736 13.70 -6.62 10.69
CA LEU A 736 14.04 -8.01 10.94
C LEU A 736 13.79 -8.86 9.69
N ILE A 737 14.81 -9.60 9.25
CA ILE A 737 14.68 -10.58 8.17
C ILE A 737 14.85 -11.97 8.77
N THR A 738 13.83 -12.81 8.61
CA THR A 738 13.81 -14.15 9.21
C THR A 738 13.05 -15.16 8.36
N GLN A 739 13.17 -16.45 8.69
CA GLN A 739 12.57 -17.53 7.91
C GLN A 739 11.14 -17.85 8.37
N SER A 740 10.87 -17.73 9.68
CA SER A 740 9.58 -18.10 10.28
C SER A 740 8.78 -16.89 10.74
N VAL A 741 7.45 -16.95 10.64
CA VAL A 741 6.58 -15.94 11.28
C VAL A 741 6.57 -16.08 12.81
N HIS A 742 6.92 -17.24 13.36
CA HIS A 742 7.01 -17.44 14.81
C HIS A 742 8.17 -16.67 15.44
N ASP A 743 9.20 -16.33 14.65
CA ASP A 743 10.27 -15.44 15.11
C ASP A 743 9.77 -14.00 15.34
N ALA A 744 8.58 -13.66 14.83
CA ALA A 744 7.91 -12.40 15.09
C ALA A 744 7.14 -12.38 16.41
N GLU A 745 6.79 -13.56 16.95
CA GLU A 745 5.97 -13.74 18.13
C GLU A 745 6.81 -13.57 19.40
N ASN A 746 6.45 -12.59 20.22
CA ASN A 746 6.97 -12.45 21.58
C ASN A 746 5.78 -12.46 22.54
N ASP A 747 5.79 -13.38 23.51
CA ASP A 747 4.72 -13.59 24.50
C ASP A 747 4.34 -12.33 25.30
N ASP A 748 5.22 -11.31 25.32
CA ASP A 748 5.09 -10.09 26.13
C ASP A 748 4.85 -8.79 25.34
N ASP A 749 5.03 -8.77 24.01
CA ASP A 749 4.94 -7.53 23.21
C ASP A 749 3.79 -7.57 22.20
N THR A 750 2.61 -7.15 22.66
CA THR A 750 1.33 -7.15 21.92
C THR A 750 1.27 -6.17 20.74
N THR A 751 2.33 -5.39 20.51
CA THR A 751 2.32 -4.21 19.64
C THR A 751 2.79 -4.47 18.20
N GLY A 752 3.17 -5.71 17.88
CA GLY A 752 3.42 -6.19 16.51
C GLY A 752 4.51 -5.43 15.73
N PHE A 753 4.45 -5.49 14.40
CA PHE A 753 5.27 -4.69 13.48
C PHE A 753 4.36 -3.69 12.75
N GLY A 754 4.88 -2.50 12.44
CA GLY A 754 4.12 -1.51 11.68
C GLY A 754 4.08 -1.80 10.19
N THR A 755 5.02 -2.60 9.70
CA THR A 755 5.08 -3.07 8.33
C THR A 755 5.50 -4.54 8.28
N ILE A 756 4.76 -5.35 7.53
CA ILE A 756 4.99 -6.80 7.40
C ILE A 756 5.09 -7.15 5.93
N PHE A 757 6.15 -7.87 5.56
CA PHE A 757 6.29 -8.56 4.29
C PHE A 757 6.38 -10.07 4.57
N ALA A 758 5.31 -10.80 4.32
CA ALA A 758 5.25 -12.24 4.56
C ALA A 758 5.32 -13.01 3.24
N PHE A 759 6.48 -13.59 2.94
CA PHE A 759 6.65 -14.53 1.83
C PHE A 759 6.14 -15.91 2.22
N TYR A 760 5.89 -16.74 1.21
CA TYR A 760 5.35 -18.07 1.41
C TYR A 760 6.29 -18.99 2.22
N GLU A 761 5.74 -19.66 3.22
CA GLU A 761 6.36 -20.80 3.93
C GLU A 761 5.29 -21.89 4.07
N LYS A 762 5.58 -23.07 3.52
CA LYS A 762 4.60 -24.14 3.33
C LYS A 762 4.12 -24.72 4.66
N SER A 763 4.99 -24.77 5.66
CA SER A 763 4.63 -25.28 6.99
C SER A 763 3.86 -24.28 7.86
N GLU A 764 3.82 -23.00 7.48
CA GLU A 764 3.34 -21.89 8.34
C GLU A 764 2.17 -21.14 7.70
N ARG A 765 1.46 -21.76 6.75
CA ARG A 765 0.41 -21.11 5.96
C ARG A 765 -0.68 -20.45 6.80
N GLU A 766 -1.18 -21.14 7.82
CA GLU A 766 -2.18 -20.57 8.73
C GLU A 766 -1.58 -19.43 9.57
N ASP A 767 -0.33 -19.57 10.00
CA ASP A 767 0.34 -18.61 10.86
C ASP A 767 0.69 -17.33 10.08
N ILE A 768 1.02 -17.44 8.79
CA ILE A 768 1.16 -16.29 7.88
C ILE A 768 -0.14 -15.48 7.84
N LEU A 769 -1.29 -16.14 7.67
CA LEU A 769 -2.60 -15.48 7.65
C LEU A 769 -2.91 -14.80 8.99
N ARG A 770 -2.67 -15.50 10.12
CA ARG A 770 -2.83 -14.94 11.46
C ARG A 770 -1.92 -13.73 11.68
N HIS A 771 -0.67 -13.81 11.24
CA HIS A 771 0.35 -12.77 11.40
C HIS A 771 -0.05 -11.45 10.73
N VAL A 772 -0.70 -11.51 9.55
CA VAL A 772 -1.21 -10.33 8.84
C VAL A 772 -2.68 -9.98 9.17
N ASN A 773 -3.27 -10.68 10.15
CA ASN A 773 -4.67 -10.52 10.56
C ASN A 773 -5.68 -10.75 9.42
N LEU A 774 -5.45 -11.81 8.64
CA LEU A 774 -6.37 -12.34 7.64
C LEU A 774 -6.98 -13.66 8.14
N GLU A 775 -8.27 -13.89 7.87
CA GLU A 775 -8.98 -15.07 8.38
C GLU A 775 -8.41 -16.37 7.78
N VAL A 776 -8.22 -17.39 8.61
CA VAL A 776 -7.83 -18.72 8.15
C VAL A 776 -9.07 -19.43 7.60
N ASN A 777 -9.19 -19.46 6.28
CA ASN A 777 -10.23 -20.18 5.55
C ASN A 777 -9.65 -20.78 4.25
N GLU A 778 -10.37 -21.69 3.60
CA GLU A 778 -9.89 -22.40 2.42
C GLU A 778 -9.51 -21.45 1.26
N GLN A 779 -10.30 -20.40 1.03
CA GLN A 779 -10.03 -19.42 -0.03
C GLN A 779 -8.72 -18.65 0.20
N ASN A 780 -8.47 -18.21 1.43
CA ASN A 780 -7.25 -17.50 1.79
C ASN A 780 -6.04 -18.44 1.77
N LEU A 781 -6.19 -19.69 2.19
CA LEU A 781 -5.15 -20.71 2.11
C LEU A 781 -4.78 -21.02 0.65
N GLU A 782 -5.78 -21.22 -0.21
CA GLU A 782 -5.57 -21.43 -1.65
C GLU A 782 -4.88 -20.22 -2.30
N TRP A 783 -5.28 -19.01 -1.91
CA TRP A 783 -4.67 -17.78 -2.43
C TRP A 783 -3.19 -17.68 -2.09
N ILE A 784 -2.78 -18.00 -0.86
CA ILE A 784 -1.36 -17.98 -0.49
C ILE A 784 -0.58 -19.18 -1.04
N ASP A 785 -1.22 -20.34 -1.23
CA ASP A 785 -0.64 -21.52 -1.89
C ASP A 785 -0.25 -21.23 -3.35
N ASN A 786 -0.93 -20.26 -3.96
CA ASN A 786 -0.68 -19.80 -5.33
C ASN A 786 0.49 -18.81 -5.47
N MET A 787 1.10 -18.35 -4.37
CA MET A 787 2.27 -17.49 -4.45
C MET A 787 3.44 -18.16 -5.17
N ILE A 788 4.10 -17.38 -6.02
CA ILE A 788 5.41 -17.74 -6.58
C ILE A 788 6.54 -16.98 -5.90
N SER A 789 7.78 -17.43 -6.08
CA SER A 789 8.95 -16.71 -5.59
C SER A 789 8.97 -15.28 -6.14
N GLY A 790 9.26 -14.31 -5.27
CA GLY A 790 9.15 -12.88 -5.56
C GLY A 790 7.80 -12.25 -5.16
N GLN A 791 6.84 -13.04 -4.67
CA GLN A 791 5.56 -12.53 -4.16
C GLN A 791 5.46 -12.65 -2.63
N CYS A 792 4.84 -11.66 -2.02
CA CYS A 792 4.57 -11.67 -0.57
C CYS A 792 3.26 -10.95 -0.23
N LEU A 793 2.68 -11.27 0.93
CA LEU A 793 1.66 -10.41 1.54
C LEU A 793 2.35 -9.20 2.16
N TYR A 794 1.88 -8.02 1.77
CA TYR A 794 2.38 -6.75 2.27
C TYR A 794 1.31 -6.03 3.08
N TYR A 795 1.58 -5.89 4.39
CA TYR A 795 0.82 -5.04 5.31
C TYR A 795 1.58 -3.72 5.53
N ASP A 796 0.98 -2.61 5.13
CA ASP A 796 1.62 -1.29 5.17
C ASP A 796 1.18 -0.41 6.36
N VAL A 797 1.82 0.76 6.50
CA VAL A 797 1.58 1.72 7.58
C VAL A 797 0.17 2.35 7.59
N TYR A 798 -0.60 2.20 6.51
CA TYR A 798 -1.99 2.64 6.40
C TYR A 798 -2.99 1.51 6.71
N GLY A 799 -2.50 0.29 6.93
CA GLY A 799 -3.31 -0.90 7.19
C GLY A 799 -3.82 -1.59 5.93
N ASN A 800 -3.25 -1.27 4.77
CA ASN A 800 -3.56 -1.98 3.54
C ASN A 800 -2.87 -3.35 3.60
N LEU A 801 -3.60 -4.40 3.24
CA LEU A 801 -3.06 -5.75 3.09
C LEU A 801 -3.34 -6.22 1.67
N ASN A 802 -2.30 -6.40 0.86
CA ASN A 802 -2.43 -7.03 -0.45
C ASN A 802 -1.21 -7.90 -0.76
N MET A 803 -1.38 -8.84 -1.69
CA MET A 803 -0.24 -9.49 -2.30
C MET A 803 0.49 -8.48 -3.20
N ILE A 804 1.82 -8.46 -3.14
CA ILE A 804 2.65 -7.70 -4.06
C ILE A 804 3.61 -8.63 -4.79
N SER A 805 3.91 -8.27 -6.03
CA SER A 805 5.00 -8.83 -6.80
C SER A 805 6.18 -7.87 -6.70
N VAL A 806 7.27 -8.31 -6.07
CA VAL A 806 8.47 -7.50 -5.87
C VAL A 806 9.18 -7.33 -7.20
N HIS A 807 9.52 -6.08 -7.55
CA HIS A 807 10.15 -5.76 -8.82
C HIS A 807 11.16 -4.63 -8.65
N ASN A 808 12.31 -4.83 -9.26
CA ASN A 808 13.37 -3.84 -9.36
C ASN A 808 13.48 -3.35 -10.81
N LEU A 809 13.60 -2.04 -11.01
CA LEU A 809 13.75 -1.44 -12.35
C LEU A 809 15.21 -1.30 -12.79
N PHE A 810 16.14 -1.41 -11.84
CA PHE A 810 17.52 -0.94 -12.03
C PHE A 810 18.47 -2.12 -12.25
N GLU A 811 19.05 -2.20 -13.45
CA GLU A 811 19.97 -3.29 -13.81
C GLU A 811 21.21 -3.36 -12.91
N ASP A 812 21.71 -2.22 -12.43
CA ASP A 812 22.84 -2.14 -11.51
C ASP A 812 22.52 -2.83 -10.16
N ILE A 813 21.30 -2.63 -9.65
CA ILE A 813 20.81 -3.31 -8.46
C ILE A 813 20.64 -4.81 -8.74
N ASP A 814 20.07 -5.21 -9.88
CA ASP A 814 19.92 -6.65 -10.21
C ASP A 814 21.25 -7.41 -10.22
N MET A 815 22.34 -6.75 -10.61
CA MET A 815 23.68 -7.32 -10.56
C MET A 815 24.19 -7.52 -9.13
N LEU A 816 23.75 -6.69 -8.17
CA LEU A 816 24.08 -6.74 -6.75
C LEU A 816 23.19 -7.70 -5.95
N LEU A 817 21.99 -8.02 -6.45
CA LEU A 817 21.03 -8.87 -5.74
C LEU A 817 21.20 -10.38 -6.03
N LYS A 818 22.10 -10.79 -6.93
CA LYS A 818 22.16 -12.17 -7.49
C LYS A 818 23.31 -13.02 -6.91
N PRO A 819 23.02 -14.10 -6.15
CA PRO A 819 24.00 -15.16 -5.96
C PRO A 819 23.94 -16.27 -7.04
N MET A 820 22.84 -16.43 -7.79
CA MET A 820 22.68 -17.59 -8.69
C MET A 820 22.53 -17.18 -10.15
N LYS A 821 23.61 -17.34 -10.92
CA LYS A 821 23.54 -17.37 -12.38
C LYS A 821 22.64 -18.54 -12.80
N ALA A 822 21.79 -18.33 -13.81
CA ALA A 822 21.20 -19.43 -14.55
C ALA A 822 22.32 -20.39 -14.96
N THR A 823 22.31 -21.60 -14.41
CA THR A 823 23.28 -22.62 -14.77
C THR A 823 22.99 -23.10 -16.19
N VAL A 824 24.00 -23.67 -16.83
CA VAL A 824 23.81 -24.39 -18.10
C VAL A 824 22.67 -25.41 -17.97
N SER A 825 22.57 -26.09 -16.81
CA SER A 825 21.46 -27.00 -16.51
C SER A 825 20.10 -26.31 -16.52
N SER A 826 19.93 -25.18 -15.81
CA SER A 826 18.66 -24.43 -15.83
C SER A 826 18.28 -23.93 -17.23
N SER A 827 19.27 -23.50 -18.03
CA SER A 827 19.03 -23.05 -19.40
C SER A 827 18.66 -24.21 -20.34
N LEU A 828 19.30 -25.36 -20.16
CA LEU A 828 18.98 -26.57 -20.92
C LEU A 828 17.61 -27.14 -20.54
N GLU A 829 17.25 -27.11 -19.26
CA GLU A 829 15.96 -27.61 -18.78
C GLU A 829 14.81 -26.70 -19.24
N ASN A 830 14.97 -25.38 -19.10
CA ASN A 830 14.02 -24.39 -19.62
C ASN A 830 13.86 -24.45 -21.15
N LYS A 831 14.90 -24.86 -21.89
CA LYS A 831 14.81 -25.05 -23.34
C LYS A 831 13.79 -26.14 -23.74
N TYR A 832 13.51 -27.09 -22.85
CA TYR A 832 12.58 -28.20 -23.11
C TYR A 832 11.31 -28.13 -22.24
N ALA A 833 11.10 -27.06 -21.47
CA ALA A 833 9.95 -26.88 -20.58
C ALA A 833 8.67 -26.38 -21.29
N SER A 834 8.59 -26.51 -22.61
CA SER A 834 7.47 -26.05 -23.45
C SER A 834 6.25 -26.95 -23.40
#